data_AF-A0A4R6YB10-F1
#
_entry.id   AF-A0A4R6YB10-F1
#
_cell.length_a   1.000
_cell.length_b   1.000
_cell.length_c   1.000
_cell.angle_alpha   90.00
_cell.angle_beta   90.00
_cell.angle_gamma   90.00
#
_symmetry.space_group_name_H-M   'P 1'
#
loop_
_entity.id
_entity.type
_entity.pdbx_description
1 polymer ?
#
loop_
_entity_poly.entity_id
_entity_poly.type
_entity_poly.pdbx_seq_one_letter_code
_entity_poly.pdbx_strand_id
1 'polypeptide(L)'
;MATKGRANGATGKTVSTTTTKPAAKPKKAVVHSTVETSSKPVASKVTRVKATAAKVAAPKPVANKKVTSPQKPKVVTKAVVKKTTVKAPVKTAVKTAVKTTVKTTATPKVAAQKAKPVQTAQSSAHGSNQQNVEKDTSKNTPFDLFQSMFNGIDDSMGLMTTWQQFANQIVGMPMNPSFANLMGFGGLSGQAPDIANMVNPQDLERLQSEYMREMSALWQNYIQQQGIELRDKRFASPAWRSSAWANYLAQSYLINARLMLEMAECVQADPKTKTRVRFAVMQWVDSLSPSNFFLTNPEAQQKLIETQGESLKMGIHNFLTDLQKGRISQTDETAFKIGVNVARSDGAVIFENEYFQLLQYTPLTEKVGERPLLIVPPCINKYYILDLQPDNSLVRHAVESGNTVYLISWRNADEALAQTTWDDYIEDVVIRAIHVVQEASRSDQINTLGFCVGGTLLSTALAVLAARGESPAASLTLLTTLLDFSDNGVLDAYVDEQHVLMREQSIGAGGIMQGKELANAFATLRPNDLVWNYVVSNYLKGEQPTAFDLLYWNSDSTNLPGPMFCWYLRNTYLENRLIKQNDVICCGEKIDLSRLNVPTYVLSCREDHIVPWTAAFRSQEPLSGDKRFVLAASGHIAGVVNSAKKNKRHYWVNPKASLAGDPEHWLNTAQEHPGSWWTDWTLWLKPFAGKEVNAPNKLGTAQYKPIEAAPGRYVKARAA
;
A
#
# COMPACT_ATOMS: atom_id res chain seq x y z
N MET A 1 67.88 37.44 -0.28
CA MET A 1 67.11 38.49 -1.00
C MET A 1 65.92 38.82 -0.11
N ALA A 2 65.93 39.85 0.75
CA ALA A 2 65.77 41.29 0.44
C ALA A 2 64.52 41.48 -0.47
N THR A 3 63.44 42.21 -0.15
CA THR A 3 63.19 43.48 0.57
C THR A 3 61.66 43.69 0.61
N LYS A 4 61.02 44.07 1.72
CA LYS A 4 60.63 45.45 2.19
C LYS A 4 59.74 46.30 1.26
N GLY A 5 58.66 46.85 1.83
CA GLY A 5 57.99 48.12 1.46
C GLY A 5 56.49 48.17 1.79
N ARG A 6 56.04 48.49 3.03
CA ARG A 6 55.63 49.82 3.59
C ARG A 6 54.47 50.52 2.84
N ALA A 7 53.28 50.66 3.45
CA ALA A 7 52.79 51.78 4.31
C ALA A 7 52.11 52.90 3.45
N ASN A 8 51.04 53.64 3.81
CA ASN A 8 50.50 54.13 5.09
C ASN A 8 49.15 54.89 4.86
N GLY A 9 48.39 55.15 5.94
CA GLY A 9 47.41 56.25 6.08
C GLY A 9 46.01 55.79 6.54
N ALA A 10 45.55 55.82 7.80
CA ALA A 10 45.65 56.72 8.98
C ALA A 10 44.67 57.91 8.98
N THR A 11 43.58 57.79 9.77
CA THR A 11 42.94 58.77 10.68
C THR A 11 41.77 58.03 11.37
N GLY A 12 41.45 58.10 12.66
CA GLY A 12 42.04 58.73 13.84
C GLY A 12 41.02 58.70 15.00
N LYS A 13 41.45 58.20 16.18
CA LYS A 13 41.06 58.57 17.57
C LYS A 13 39.60 58.32 18.03
N THR A 14 39.30 57.86 19.25
CA THR A 14 39.89 58.07 20.60
C THR A 14 39.50 56.89 21.55
N VAL A 15 40.40 56.22 22.29
CA VAL A 15 40.89 56.48 23.69
C VAL A 15 39.80 56.21 24.75
N SER A 16 39.95 55.47 25.87
CA SER A 16 41.04 54.94 26.74
C SER A 16 40.45 53.76 27.57
N THR A 17 41.08 52.58 27.72
CA THR A 17 42.07 52.17 28.77
C THR A 17 41.63 52.44 30.22
N THR A 18 41.83 51.60 31.25
CA THR A 18 43.02 50.80 31.64
C THR A 18 42.65 49.98 32.92
N THR A 19 42.90 48.64 33.00
CA THR A 19 43.92 47.92 33.85
C THR A 19 43.72 47.92 35.39
N THR A 20 44.00 46.91 36.24
CA THR A 20 44.80 45.65 36.20
C THR A 20 44.70 44.88 37.55
N LYS A 21 44.63 43.52 37.52
CA LYS A 21 45.21 42.43 38.41
C LYS A 21 45.11 42.50 39.98
N PRO A 22 45.46 41.41 40.75
CA PRO A 22 45.18 39.96 40.65
C PRO A 22 44.79 39.29 42.03
N ALA A 23 44.53 37.96 42.07
CA ALA A 23 44.90 36.97 43.14
C ALA A 23 43.81 35.99 43.69
N ALA A 24 44.07 34.70 43.45
CA ALA A 24 43.96 33.46 44.27
C ALA A 24 42.85 33.16 45.34
N LYS A 25 42.14 32.03 45.10
CA LYS A 25 41.74 30.87 45.98
C LYS A 25 41.12 31.08 47.39
N PRO A 26 40.13 30.22 47.77
CA PRO A 26 40.41 28.95 48.50
C PRO A 26 39.63 27.73 47.91
N LYS A 27 40.21 26.54 47.74
CA LYS A 27 40.33 25.36 48.64
C LYS A 27 39.00 24.66 49.07
N LYS A 28 38.82 23.45 48.49
CA LYS A 28 38.35 22.13 49.02
C LYS A 28 37.46 22.04 50.28
N ALA A 29 36.40 21.22 50.17
CA ALA A 29 36.04 20.05 51.02
C ALA A 29 34.67 19.51 50.48
N VAL A 30 34.48 18.30 49.96
CA VAL A 30 34.56 16.92 50.53
C VAL A 30 33.76 16.78 51.83
N VAL A 31 32.70 15.95 51.84
CA VAL A 31 32.57 14.69 52.60
C VAL A 31 31.08 14.26 52.71
N HIS A 32 30.89 12.96 52.50
CA HIS A 32 29.77 12.07 52.79
C HIS A 32 28.90 12.35 54.03
N SER A 33 27.63 11.91 53.96
CA SER A 33 27.01 10.93 54.90
C SER A 33 25.55 10.70 54.45
N THR A 34 25.08 9.46 54.22
CA THR A 34 24.45 8.53 55.21
C THR A 34 23.36 9.22 56.05
N VAL A 35 22.14 8.72 56.18
CA VAL A 35 21.65 7.53 56.90
C VAL A 35 20.13 7.49 56.59
N GLU A 36 19.55 6.41 56.05
CA GLU A 36 18.93 5.28 56.77
C GLU A 36 17.76 5.65 57.70
N THR A 37 16.64 4.92 57.60
CA THR A 37 15.85 4.28 58.68
C THR A 37 14.47 3.92 58.12
N SER A 38 14.19 2.62 57.94
CA SER A 38 13.45 1.73 58.85
C SER A 38 11.93 2.01 58.82
N SER A 39 11.02 1.06 58.59
CA SER A 39 10.89 -0.21 59.31
C SER A 39 9.82 -1.12 58.67
N LYS A 40 10.04 -2.44 58.76
CA LYS A 40 9.08 -3.57 58.72
C LYS A 40 8.98 -4.10 60.18
N PRO A 41 8.31 -5.24 60.53
CA PRO A 41 7.29 -6.09 59.88
C PRO A 41 6.14 -6.54 60.84
N VAL A 42 5.12 -7.27 60.35
CA VAL A 42 4.47 -8.36 61.10
C VAL A 42 4.15 -9.53 60.16
N ALA A 43 4.40 -10.75 60.64
CA ALA A 43 4.25 -12.03 59.96
C ALA A 43 2.91 -12.72 60.30
N SER A 44 2.43 -13.60 59.41
CA SER A 44 1.70 -14.80 59.85
C SER A 44 2.01 -15.99 58.93
N LYS A 45 2.42 -17.10 59.58
CA LYS A 45 2.51 -18.47 59.05
C LYS A 45 1.10 -19.07 59.02
N VAL A 46 0.80 -19.95 58.06
CA VAL A 46 0.10 -21.26 58.21
C VAL A 46 0.16 -21.93 56.82
N THR A 47 1.03 -22.92 56.58
CA THR A 47 0.88 -24.38 56.75
C THR A 47 0.52 -25.11 55.45
N ARG A 48 1.43 -26.03 55.11
CA ARG A 48 1.44 -27.05 54.06
C ARG A 48 0.29 -28.04 54.24
N VAL A 49 -0.50 -28.31 53.19
CA VAL A 49 -1.32 -29.52 53.09
C VAL A 49 -0.95 -30.29 51.83
N LYS A 50 -0.53 -31.54 52.03
CA LYS A 50 -0.45 -32.61 51.03
C LYS A 50 -1.85 -33.19 50.81
N ALA A 51 -2.22 -33.48 49.56
CA ALA A 51 -3.13 -34.58 49.20
C ALA A 51 -2.81 -34.97 47.73
N THR A 52 -2.04 -36.02 47.45
CA THR A 52 -2.41 -37.43 47.22
C THR A 52 -3.70 -37.70 46.42
N ALA A 53 -3.48 -38.06 45.15
CA ALA A 53 -3.90 -39.30 44.47
C ALA A 53 -5.39 -39.68 44.29
N ALA A 54 -5.83 -39.66 43.03
CA ALA A 54 -6.66 -40.67 42.34
C ALA A 54 -6.50 -40.39 40.81
N LYS A 55 -5.98 -41.21 39.89
CA LYS A 55 -5.92 -42.66 39.62
C LYS A 55 -7.19 -43.26 39.02
N VAL A 56 -7.46 -43.00 37.73
CA VAL A 56 -8.22 -43.83 36.76
C VAL A 56 -7.90 -43.28 35.36
N ALA A 57 -7.68 -43.97 34.25
CA ALA A 57 -7.21 -45.31 33.89
C ALA A 57 -6.81 -45.21 32.39
N ALA A 58 -5.67 -45.77 32.02
CA ALA A 58 -5.28 -45.99 30.62
C ALA A 58 -5.86 -47.32 30.12
N PRO A 59 -6.26 -47.46 28.84
CA PRO A 59 -6.28 -48.75 28.19
C PRO A 59 -4.93 -49.01 27.50
N LYS A 60 -4.35 -50.17 27.82
CA LYS A 60 -3.16 -50.77 27.21
C LYS A 60 -3.54 -51.60 25.97
N PRO A 61 -2.55 -52.06 25.17
CA PRO A 61 -2.69 -52.34 23.75
C PRO A 61 -3.13 -53.78 23.45
N VAL A 62 -3.66 -54.01 22.25
CA VAL A 62 -3.89 -55.35 21.69
C VAL A 62 -2.79 -55.67 20.68
N ALA A 63 -2.20 -56.85 20.84
CA ALA A 63 -1.14 -57.41 20.01
C ALA A 63 -1.67 -58.43 18.98
N ASN A 64 -0.98 -58.45 17.83
CA ASN A 64 -0.64 -59.57 16.94
C ASN A 64 -1.71 -60.49 16.32
N LYS A 65 -1.63 -60.58 14.98
CA LYS A 65 -1.50 -61.87 14.25
C LYS A 65 -0.57 -61.75 13.03
N LYS A 66 0.37 -62.69 12.95
CA LYS A 66 1.31 -63.04 11.86
C LYS A 66 0.58 -63.46 10.56
N VAL A 67 1.22 -63.26 9.40
CA VAL A 67 1.46 -64.22 8.27
C VAL A 67 2.51 -63.56 7.33
N THR A 68 3.80 -63.88 7.44
CA THR A 68 4.69 -64.63 6.50
C THR A 68 4.78 -64.18 5.02
N SER A 69 6.02 -64.02 4.58
CA SER A 69 6.59 -63.68 3.25
C SER A 69 6.24 -64.66 2.11
N PRO A 70 6.59 -64.35 0.83
CA PRO A 70 7.91 -64.79 0.34
C PRO A 70 8.66 -63.85 -0.64
N GLN A 71 9.98 -63.82 -0.42
CA GLN A 71 11.14 -63.91 -1.33
C GLN A 71 11.19 -63.28 -2.76
N LYS A 72 12.38 -62.67 -3.00
CA LYS A 72 13.02 -62.21 -4.26
C LYS A 72 13.24 -63.34 -5.30
N PRO A 73 13.68 -63.02 -6.54
CA PRO A 73 15.13 -62.92 -6.86
C PRO A 73 15.51 -61.63 -7.64
N LYS A 74 16.64 -60.95 -7.37
CA LYS A 74 17.99 -61.07 -8.00
C LYS A 74 17.94 -60.96 -9.54
N VAL A 75 18.65 -60.05 -10.23
CA VAL A 75 20.10 -60.08 -10.56
C VAL A 75 20.45 -58.77 -11.34
N VAL A 76 21.47 -57.99 -10.94
CA VAL A 76 22.78 -57.69 -11.64
C VAL A 76 22.57 -57.12 -13.08
N THR A 77 23.13 -55.99 -13.57
CA THR A 77 24.51 -55.49 -13.49
C THR A 77 24.64 -54.06 -14.07
N LYS A 78 25.74 -53.42 -13.70
CA LYS A 78 26.41 -52.19 -14.14
C LYS A 78 26.40 -51.88 -15.66
N ALA A 79 26.53 -50.58 -15.97
CA ALA A 79 27.57 -49.92 -16.81
C ALA A 79 26.95 -48.77 -17.65
N VAL A 80 27.23 -47.48 -17.39
CA VAL A 80 28.43 -46.69 -17.77
C VAL A 80 28.35 -46.16 -19.23
N VAL A 81 28.12 -44.83 -19.30
CA VAL A 81 28.91 -43.82 -20.07
C VAL A 81 28.40 -43.21 -21.41
N LYS A 82 28.55 -41.87 -21.42
CA LYS A 82 28.72 -40.85 -22.51
C LYS A 82 27.46 -40.45 -23.30
N LYS A 83 27.09 -39.15 -23.24
CA LYS A 83 27.55 -38.04 -24.13
C LYS A 83 27.42 -38.46 -25.60
N THR A 84 26.70 -37.77 -26.46
CA THR A 84 27.09 -36.44 -26.97
C THR A 84 25.94 -35.83 -27.79
N THR A 85 25.87 -34.50 -27.69
CA THR A 85 25.36 -33.46 -28.59
C THR A 85 25.17 -33.80 -30.08
N VAL A 86 24.20 -33.13 -30.74
CA VAL A 86 24.22 -32.40 -32.04
C VAL A 86 22.74 -32.23 -32.50
N LYS A 87 22.13 -31.04 -32.43
CA LYS A 87 22.06 -29.93 -33.40
C LYS A 87 21.47 -30.24 -34.80
N ALA A 88 20.38 -29.51 -35.08
CA ALA A 88 19.98 -28.93 -36.37
C ALA A 88 19.02 -29.77 -37.27
N PRO A 89 18.44 -29.19 -38.36
CA PRO A 89 17.20 -28.41 -38.35
C PRO A 89 16.22 -28.86 -39.47
N VAL A 90 15.19 -28.05 -39.77
CA VAL A 90 14.61 -27.74 -41.11
C VAL A 90 13.07 -27.75 -41.17
N LYS A 91 12.61 -26.70 -41.87
CA LYS A 91 11.27 -26.25 -42.22
C LYS A 91 10.51 -27.16 -43.20
N THR A 92 9.20 -26.90 -43.25
CA THR A 92 8.33 -26.62 -44.43
C THR A 92 7.17 -27.59 -44.68
N ALA A 93 6.03 -26.96 -44.97
CA ALA A 93 4.66 -27.40 -45.10
C ALA A 93 4.34 -28.42 -46.21
N VAL A 94 3.19 -29.12 -46.07
CA VAL A 94 2.17 -29.32 -47.13
C VAL A 94 0.76 -29.49 -46.50
N LYS A 95 -0.23 -28.88 -47.13
CA LYS A 95 -1.70 -28.91 -46.91
C LYS A 95 -2.31 -30.31 -47.17
N THR A 96 -3.47 -30.65 -46.58
CA THR A 96 -4.66 -31.15 -47.30
C THR A 96 -5.91 -31.06 -46.38
N ALA A 97 -7.05 -30.74 -47.01
CA ALA A 97 -8.35 -30.40 -46.44
C ALA A 97 -9.24 -31.62 -46.10
N VAL A 98 -10.25 -31.42 -45.24
CA VAL A 98 -11.50 -32.20 -45.24
C VAL A 98 -12.70 -31.25 -45.00
N LYS A 99 -13.72 -31.43 -45.85
CA LYS A 99 -15.03 -30.75 -45.92
C LYS A 99 -15.95 -31.14 -44.75
N THR A 100 -16.83 -30.21 -44.35
CA THR A 100 -18.16 -30.58 -43.83
C THR A 100 -19.21 -29.61 -44.35
N THR A 101 -20.26 -30.18 -44.96
CA THR A 101 -21.36 -29.48 -45.63
C THR A 101 -22.64 -29.56 -44.78
N VAL A 102 -23.38 -28.47 -44.80
CA VAL A 102 -24.70 -28.23 -44.19
C VAL A 102 -25.81 -29.12 -44.80
N LYS A 103 -26.79 -29.52 -44.00
CA LYS A 103 -28.13 -29.88 -44.47
C LYS A 103 -29.22 -29.42 -43.48
N THR A 104 -30.21 -28.75 -44.06
CA THR A 104 -31.45 -28.19 -43.50
C THR A 104 -32.55 -29.25 -43.36
N THR A 105 -33.52 -29.00 -42.47
CA THR A 105 -34.90 -29.54 -42.58
C THR A 105 -35.88 -28.66 -41.80
N ALA A 106 -37.14 -28.67 -42.24
CA ALA A 106 -38.14 -27.62 -42.10
C ALA A 106 -39.29 -27.94 -41.10
N THR A 107 -39.90 -26.85 -40.62
CA THR A 107 -41.29 -26.53 -40.15
C THR A 107 -42.35 -27.61 -39.83
N PRO A 108 -43.34 -27.26 -38.99
CA PRO A 108 -44.66 -26.86 -39.55
C PRO A 108 -45.33 -25.61 -38.94
N LYS A 109 -46.28 -25.05 -39.71
CA LYS A 109 -47.12 -23.85 -39.51
C LYS A 109 -48.45 -24.16 -38.81
N VAL A 110 -49.17 -23.08 -38.42
CA VAL A 110 -50.63 -22.75 -38.55
C VAL A 110 -51.09 -22.08 -37.22
N ALA A 111 -51.85 -20.98 -37.11
CA ALA A 111 -52.73 -20.17 -37.97
C ALA A 111 -52.77 -18.69 -37.51
N ALA A 112 -53.24 -17.81 -38.40
CA ALA A 112 -53.57 -16.40 -38.15
C ALA A 112 -55.10 -16.18 -38.15
N GLN A 113 -55.61 -15.18 -37.42
CA GLN A 113 -56.92 -14.57 -37.68
C GLN A 113 -56.98 -13.09 -37.24
N LYS A 114 -57.88 -12.34 -37.90
CA LYS A 114 -57.96 -10.88 -38.12
C LYS A 114 -58.81 -10.10 -37.08
N ALA A 115 -58.73 -8.77 -37.23
CA ALA A 115 -59.24 -7.59 -36.51
C ALA A 115 -60.77 -7.34 -36.28
N LYS A 116 -61.02 -6.47 -35.25
CA LYS A 116 -62.08 -5.42 -34.97
C LYS A 116 -63.53 -5.85 -34.57
N PRO A 117 -64.41 -5.00 -33.93
CA PRO A 117 -64.29 -3.66 -33.28
C PRO A 117 -65.05 -3.41 -31.91
N VAL A 118 -64.75 -2.28 -31.24
CA VAL A 118 -65.58 -1.30 -30.44
C VAL A 118 -66.73 -1.76 -29.48
N GLN A 119 -66.68 -1.32 -28.19
CA GLN A 119 -67.74 -0.57 -27.44
C GLN A 119 -67.22 -0.16 -26.03
N THR A 120 -66.95 1.12 -25.75
CA THR A 120 -67.81 2.15 -25.12
C THR A 120 -68.36 1.81 -23.73
N ALA A 121 -67.82 2.44 -22.68
CA ALA A 121 -68.59 2.84 -21.50
C ALA A 121 -68.01 4.15 -20.95
N GLN A 122 -68.78 5.22 -21.12
CA GLN A 122 -68.58 6.52 -20.51
C GLN A 122 -69.09 6.48 -19.07
N SER A 123 -68.39 7.12 -18.15
CA SER A 123 -69.04 7.88 -17.06
C SER A 123 -68.19 9.10 -16.72
N SER A 124 -68.73 10.26 -17.08
CA SER A 124 -68.25 11.60 -16.77
C SER A 124 -68.55 12.00 -15.33
N ALA A 125 -67.62 12.69 -14.67
CA ALA A 125 -67.92 13.87 -13.83
C ALA A 125 -66.64 14.63 -13.42
N HIS A 126 -66.43 15.79 -14.08
CA HIS A 126 -66.03 17.09 -13.54
C HIS A 126 -64.82 17.23 -12.60
N GLY A 127 -63.86 18.09 -13.01
CA GLY A 127 -63.34 19.12 -12.10
C GLY A 127 -61.83 19.36 -12.09
N SER A 128 -61.43 20.49 -12.70
CA SER A 128 -60.23 21.32 -12.43
C SER A 128 -58.82 20.82 -12.76
N ASN A 129 -58.27 21.49 -13.77
CA ASN A 129 -56.87 21.71 -14.12
C ASN A 129 -55.92 21.89 -12.92
N GLN A 130 -54.79 21.17 -12.96
CA GLN A 130 -53.45 21.69 -12.66
C GLN A 130 -52.43 20.86 -13.45
N GLN A 131 -51.85 21.45 -14.49
CA GLN A 131 -50.72 20.86 -15.23
C GLN A 131 -49.45 20.99 -14.39
N ASN A 132 -48.98 19.88 -13.82
CA ASN A 132 -47.59 19.72 -13.42
C ASN A 132 -46.80 19.21 -14.62
N VAL A 133 -45.91 20.05 -15.15
CA VAL A 133 -44.89 19.63 -16.10
C VAL A 133 -43.74 19.04 -15.30
N GLU A 134 -43.67 17.71 -15.21
CA GLU A 134 -42.44 17.01 -14.83
C GLU A 134 -41.38 17.27 -15.92
N LYS A 135 -40.32 18.01 -15.55
CA LYS A 135 -39.08 18.04 -16.35
C LYS A 135 -38.27 16.80 -15.99
N ASP A 136 -38.15 15.90 -16.96
CA ASP A 136 -37.26 14.74 -16.96
C ASP A 136 -35.79 15.20 -16.82
N THR A 137 -35.19 14.99 -15.64
CA THR A 137 -33.80 15.35 -15.29
C THR A 137 -32.79 14.24 -15.59
N SER A 138 -33.16 13.19 -16.32
CA SER A 138 -32.34 11.97 -16.45
C SER A 138 -31.26 11.98 -17.55
N LYS A 139 -30.89 13.13 -18.16
CA LYS A 139 -30.00 13.17 -19.35
C LYS A 139 -28.91 14.26 -19.36
N ASN A 140 -28.30 14.58 -18.23
CA ASN A 140 -27.10 15.44 -18.26
C ASN A 140 -25.84 14.58 -18.18
N THR A 141 -24.96 14.68 -19.17
CA THR A 141 -23.63 14.04 -19.11
C THR A 141 -22.74 14.80 -18.11
N PRO A 142 -21.68 14.18 -17.56
CA PRO A 142 -20.71 14.89 -16.70
C PRO A 142 -20.12 16.15 -17.35
N PHE A 143 -20.04 16.17 -18.68
CA PHE A 143 -19.60 17.32 -19.47
C PHE A 143 -20.64 18.45 -19.50
N ASP A 144 -21.94 18.13 -19.60
CA ASP A 144 -23.02 19.13 -19.50
C ASP A 144 -23.10 19.74 -18.09
N LEU A 145 -22.83 18.90 -17.08
CA LEU A 145 -22.75 19.33 -15.68
C LEU A 145 -21.56 20.28 -15.45
N PHE A 146 -20.38 19.91 -15.96
CA PHE A 146 -19.19 20.76 -16.00
C PHE A 146 -19.52 22.11 -16.66
N GLN A 147 -20.11 22.09 -17.85
CA GLN A 147 -20.43 23.32 -18.60
C GLN A 147 -21.47 24.20 -17.89
N SER A 148 -22.45 23.60 -17.18
CA SER A 148 -23.48 24.34 -16.44
C SER A 148 -22.95 25.06 -15.19
N MET A 149 -21.95 24.50 -14.49
CA MET A 149 -21.33 25.16 -13.34
C MET A 149 -20.46 26.34 -13.76
N PHE A 150 -19.80 26.28 -14.92
CA PHE A 150 -18.91 27.36 -15.38
C PHE A 150 -19.64 28.51 -16.07
N ASN A 151 -20.80 28.26 -16.68
CA ASN A 151 -21.62 29.32 -17.29
C ASN A 151 -22.41 30.16 -16.26
N GLY A 152 -22.44 29.76 -14.98
CA GLY A 152 -23.24 30.42 -13.93
C GLY A 152 -22.47 31.38 -13.00
N ILE A 153 -21.17 31.62 -13.22
CA ILE A 153 -20.29 32.37 -12.28
C ILE A 153 -20.19 33.86 -12.65
N ASP A 154 -21.22 34.43 -13.28
CA ASP A 154 -21.20 35.85 -13.71
C ASP A 154 -21.81 36.83 -12.67
N ASP A 155 -22.39 36.32 -11.56
CA ASP A 155 -23.02 37.13 -10.50
C ASP A 155 -22.34 36.98 -9.12
N SER A 156 -22.42 38.03 -8.30
CA SER A 156 -21.77 38.18 -6.99
C SER A 156 -22.15 37.13 -5.92
N MET A 157 -23.17 36.31 -6.15
CA MET A 157 -23.56 35.14 -5.34
C MET A 157 -23.03 33.79 -5.87
N GLY A 158 -22.35 33.78 -7.02
CA GLY A 158 -22.02 32.62 -7.84
C GLY A 158 -21.22 31.52 -7.13
N LEU A 159 -20.17 31.85 -6.37
CA LEU A 159 -19.35 30.84 -5.71
C LEU A 159 -20.04 30.15 -4.53
N MET A 160 -20.87 30.87 -3.78
CA MET A 160 -21.72 30.26 -2.73
C MET A 160 -22.75 29.32 -3.35
N THR A 161 -23.39 29.72 -4.45
CA THR A 161 -24.31 28.83 -5.17
C THR A 161 -23.61 27.66 -5.84
N THR A 162 -22.42 27.82 -6.42
CA THR A 162 -21.62 26.73 -7.00
C THR A 162 -21.13 25.78 -5.92
N TRP A 163 -20.70 26.29 -4.76
CA TRP A 163 -20.34 25.50 -3.59
C TRP A 163 -21.53 24.76 -3.01
N GLN A 164 -22.68 25.42 -2.90
CA GLN A 164 -23.90 24.82 -2.36
C GLN A 164 -24.48 23.79 -3.34
N GLN A 165 -24.40 24.02 -4.66
CA GLN A 165 -24.73 23.03 -5.68
C GLN A 165 -23.76 21.85 -5.65
N PHE A 166 -22.46 22.11 -5.53
CA PHE A 166 -21.43 21.08 -5.37
C PHE A 166 -21.68 20.24 -4.10
N ALA A 167 -21.89 20.88 -2.95
CA ALA A 167 -22.21 20.24 -1.69
C ALA A 167 -23.50 19.42 -1.80
N ASN A 168 -24.57 19.98 -2.37
CA ASN A 168 -25.84 19.29 -2.56
C ASN A 168 -25.76 18.13 -3.57
N GLN A 169 -24.90 18.20 -4.59
CA GLN A 169 -24.74 17.13 -5.58
C GLN A 169 -23.87 15.98 -5.06
N ILE A 170 -22.83 16.27 -4.27
CA ILE A 170 -22.04 15.24 -3.59
C ILE A 170 -22.85 14.57 -2.47
N VAL A 171 -23.62 15.36 -1.72
CA VAL A 171 -24.42 14.88 -0.57
C VAL A 171 -25.75 14.25 -1.00
N GLY A 172 -26.34 14.70 -2.11
CA GLY A 172 -27.70 14.37 -2.53
C GLY A 172 -27.85 13.43 -3.72
N MET A 173 -26.77 12.95 -4.34
CA MET A 173 -26.88 11.90 -5.37
C MET A 173 -27.22 10.55 -4.74
N PRO A 174 -28.31 9.87 -5.14
CA PRO A 174 -28.37 8.42 -5.04
C PRO A 174 -27.35 7.87 -6.04
N MET A 175 -26.11 7.74 -5.59
CA MET A 175 -25.02 7.19 -6.39
C MET A 175 -25.44 5.81 -6.89
N ASN A 176 -25.52 5.63 -8.21
CA ASN A 176 -25.80 4.33 -8.79
C ASN A 176 -24.80 3.31 -8.21
N PRO A 177 -25.26 2.24 -7.52
CA PRO A 177 -24.38 1.29 -6.85
C PRO A 177 -23.31 0.72 -7.80
N SER A 178 -23.63 0.62 -9.09
CA SER A 178 -22.72 0.09 -10.11
C SER A 178 -21.58 1.05 -10.46
N PHE A 179 -21.85 2.37 -10.54
CA PHE A 179 -20.83 3.38 -10.83
C PHE A 179 -20.01 3.74 -9.59
N ALA A 180 -20.66 3.78 -8.41
CA ALA A 180 -20.00 3.94 -7.13
C ALA A 180 -19.08 2.75 -6.80
N ASN A 181 -19.49 1.52 -7.09
CA ASN A 181 -18.63 0.34 -6.91
C ASN A 181 -17.51 0.24 -7.97
N LEU A 182 -17.75 0.71 -9.19
CA LEU A 182 -16.73 0.79 -10.24
C LEU A 182 -15.62 1.80 -9.89
N MET A 183 -15.98 2.89 -9.18
CA MET A 183 -15.07 3.97 -8.81
C MET A 183 -14.70 3.99 -7.31
N GLY A 184 -15.09 2.98 -6.53
CA GLY A 184 -14.74 2.86 -5.10
C GLY A 184 -15.41 3.85 -4.13
N PHE A 185 -16.50 4.50 -4.54
CA PHE A 185 -17.22 5.54 -3.80
C PHE A 185 -18.37 5.06 -2.90
N GLY A 186 -18.56 3.74 -2.74
CA GLY A 186 -19.72 3.16 -2.05
C GLY A 186 -19.92 3.54 -0.58
N GLY A 187 -18.99 4.28 0.03
CA GLY A 187 -19.02 4.64 1.45
C GLY A 187 -19.36 6.10 1.81
N LEU A 188 -19.54 7.02 0.86
CA LEU A 188 -19.69 8.44 1.25
C LEU A 188 -21.09 8.84 1.76
N SER A 189 -21.99 7.90 2.08
CA SER A 189 -23.40 8.19 2.39
C SER A 189 -23.74 8.48 3.86
N GLY A 190 -22.75 8.75 4.72
CA GLY A 190 -22.95 8.91 6.16
C GLY A 190 -22.71 10.33 6.67
N GLN A 191 -23.79 11.05 6.96
CA GLN A 191 -23.88 12.34 7.67
C GLN A 191 -23.31 13.57 6.95
N ALA A 192 -24.21 14.35 6.34
CA ALA A 192 -23.94 15.73 5.98
C ALA A 192 -24.26 16.65 7.16
N PRO A 193 -23.27 17.27 7.81
CA PRO A 193 -23.48 18.60 8.34
C PRO A 193 -23.53 19.60 7.17
N ASP A 194 -24.04 20.78 7.45
CA ASP A 194 -24.25 21.87 6.49
C ASP A 194 -22.90 22.44 5.98
N ILE A 195 -22.20 21.70 5.09
CA ILE A 195 -20.85 22.04 4.58
C ILE A 195 -20.80 23.44 3.94
N ALA A 196 -21.94 23.92 3.43
CA ALA A 196 -22.08 25.27 2.90
C ALA A 196 -21.88 26.37 3.96
N ASN A 197 -22.20 26.08 5.23
CA ASN A 197 -22.05 27.02 6.35
C ASN A 197 -20.70 26.89 7.09
N MET A 198 -19.80 26.03 6.61
CA MET A 198 -18.51 25.74 7.25
C MET A 198 -17.33 26.53 6.68
N VAL A 199 -17.53 27.38 5.67
CA VAL A 199 -16.47 28.22 5.12
C VAL A 199 -16.67 29.67 5.59
N ASN A 200 -15.61 30.29 6.11
CA ASN A 200 -15.68 31.68 6.57
C ASN A 200 -16.04 32.62 5.39
N PRO A 201 -17.03 33.51 5.54
CA PRO A 201 -17.36 34.51 4.51
C PRO A 201 -16.14 35.32 4.02
N GLN A 202 -15.18 35.63 4.90
CA GLN A 202 -13.96 36.35 4.53
C GLN A 202 -13.04 35.53 3.62
N ASP A 203 -12.94 34.21 3.85
CA ASP A 203 -12.17 33.32 3.00
C ASP A 203 -12.85 33.17 1.62
N LEU A 204 -14.18 33.12 1.59
CA LEU A 204 -14.95 33.08 0.34
C LEU A 204 -14.75 34.36 -0.48
N GLU A 205 -14.81 35.54 0.13
CA GLU A 205 -14.56 36.82 -0.55
C GLU A 205 -13.13 36.92 -1.11
N ARG A 206 -12.13 36.45 -0.34
CA ARG A 206 -10.73 36.38 -0.79
C ARG A 206 -10.60 35.47 -2.01
N LEU A 207 -11.11 34.23 -1.92
CA LEU A 207 -11.07 33.24 -3.00
C LEU A 207 -11.81 33.74 -4.24
N GLN A 208 -12.95 34.41 -4.07
CA GLN A 208 -13.69 35.03 -5.18
C GLN A 208 -12.88 36.10 -5.89
N SER A 209 -12.24 36.99 -5.12
CA SER A 209 -11.44 38.09 -5.65
C SER A 209 -10.20 37.60 -6.40
N GLU A 210 -9.55 36.55 -5.89
CA GLU A 210 -8.41 35.88 -6.53
C GLU A 210 -8.86 35.17 -7.82
N TYR A 211 -9.94 34.39 -7.77
CA TYR A 211 -10.51 33.69 -8.92
C TYR A 211 -10.88 34.63 -10.07
N MET A 212 -11.60 35.72 -9.77
CA MET A 212 -12.00 36.71 -10.79
C MET A 212 -10.77 37.36 -11.45
N ARG A 213 -9.71 37.61 -10.67
CA ARG A 213 -8.46 38.17 -11.18
C ARG A 213 -7.75 37.19 -12.12
N GLU A 214 -7.60 35.93 -11.70
CA GLU A 214 -6.94 34.89 -12.51
C GLU A 214 -7.71 34.60 -13.80
N MET A 215 -9.05 34.49 -13.73
CA MET A 215 -9.90 34.29 -14.92
C MET A 215 -9.88 35.48 -15.88
N SER A 216 -9.89 36.72 -15.36
CA SER A 216 -9.77 37.93 -16.18
C SER A 216 -8.42 37.98 -16.90
N ALA A 217 -7.33 37.66 -16.20
CA ALA A 217 -6.00 37.58 -16.78
C ALA A 217 -5.91 36.47 -17.84
N LEU A 218 -6.50 35.30 -17.58
CA LEU A 218 -6.57 34.21 -18.55
C LEU A 218 -7.32 34.62 -19.83
N TRP A 219 -8.46 35.31 -19.69
CA TRP A 219 -9.22 35.81 -20.83
C TRP A 219 -8.45 36.84 -21.66
N GLN A 220 -7.78 37.79 -21.00
CA GLN A 220 -6.91 38.76 -21.69
C GLN A 220 -5.77 38.07 -22.44
N ASN A 221 -5.11 37.09 -21.82
CA ASN A 221 -4.03 36.33 -22.46
C ASN A 221 -4.53 35.52 -23.66
N TYR A 222 -5.72 34.94 -23.57
CA TYR A 222 -6.36 34.23 -24.68
C TYR A 222 -6.65 35.16 -25.87
N ILE A 223 -7.25 36.34 -25.62
CA ILE A 223 -7.49 37.35 -26.67
C ILE A 223 -6.18 37.80 -27.31
N GLN A 224 -5.13 37.98 -26.51
CA GLN A 224 -3.81 38.41 -26.98
C GLN A 224 -2.98 37.26 -27.60
N GLN A 225 -3.50 36.03 -27.61
CA GLN A 225 -2.80 34.81 -28.03
C GLN A 225 -1.44 34.62 -27.34
N GLN A 226 -1.29 35.13 -26.12
CA GLN A 226 -0.09 34.94 -25.32
C GLN A 226 -0.14 33.56 -24.66
N GLY A 227 0.76 32.67 -25.06
CA GLY A 227 0.87 31.36 -24.46
C GLY A 227 1.39 31.46 -23.02
N ILE A 228 0.59 30.99 -22.06
CA ILE A 228 1.02 30.86 -20.66
C ILE A 228 1.69 29.49 -20.48
N GLU A 229 2.78 29.45 -19.72
CA GLU A 229 3.50 28.22 -19.42
C GLU A 229 2.61 27.25 -18.61
N LEU A 230 2.28 26.11 -19.22
CA LEU A 230 1.65 24.98 -18.54
C LEU A 230 2.73 24.15 -17.81
N ARG A 231 2.65 24.13 -16.47
CA ARG A 231 3.57 23.40 -15.58
C ARG A 231 3.04 22.05 -15.11
N ASP A 232 1.73 21.82 -15.22
CA ASP A 232 1.11 20.54 -14.86
C ASP A 232 1.50 19.47 -15.88
N LYS A 233 1.91 18.29 -15.38
CA LYS A 233 2.40 17.18 -16.20
C LYS A 233 1.34 16.64 -17.17
N ARG A 234 0.04 16.73 -16.82
CA ARG A 234 -1.08 16.31 -17.68
C ARG A 234 -1.11 17.07 -19.01
N PHE A 235 -0.57 18.29 -19.02
CA PHE A 235 -0.54 19.17 -20.18
C PHE A 235 0.88 19.40 -20.72
N ALA A 236 1.81 18.48 -20.46
CA ALA A 236 3.22 18.63 -20.83
C ALA A 236 3.47 18.57 -22.34
N SER A 237 2.62 17.84 -23.09
CA SER A 237 2.76 17.66 -24.54
C SER A 237 2.69 19.00 -25.28
N PRO A 238 3.52 19.22 -26.33
CA PRO A 238 3.46 20.42 -27.15
C PRO A 238 2.07 20.70 -27.76
N ALA A 239 1.25 19.68 -27.97
CA ALA A 239 -0.12 19.79 -28.49
C ALA A 239 -1.02 20.70 -27.64
N TRP A 240 -0.80 20.75 -26.33
CA TRP A 240 -1.53 21.64 -25.40
C TRP A 240 -1.08 23.10 -25.49
N ARG A 241 0.14 23.35 -25.99
CA ARG A 241 0.68 24.72 -26.17
C ARG A 241 0.47 25.25 -27.58
N SER A 242 0.34 24.37 -28.58
CA SER A 242 0.16 24.77 -29.98
C SER A 242 -1.27 25.22 -30.31
N SER A 243 -2.26 24.79 -29.54
CA SER A 243 -3.65 25.23 -29.68
C SER A 243 -4.00 26.26 -28.60
N ALA A 244 -4.33 27.49 -29.02
CA ALA A 244 -4.74 28.56 -28.10
C ALA A 244 -5.99 28.15 -27.28
N TRP A 245 -6.93 27.44 -27.89
CA TRP A 245 -8.10 26.89 -27.21
C TRP A 245 -7.72 25.81 -26.19
N ALA A 246 -6.84 24.87 -26.55
CA ALA A 246 -6.43 23.82 -25.62
C ALA A 246 -5.64 24.39 -24.43
N ASN A 247 -4.80 25.40 -24.67
CA ASN A 247 -4.09 26.11 -23.61
C ASN A 247 -5.08 26.81 -22.67
N TYR A 248 -6.04 27.55 -23.22
CA TYR A 248 -7.10 28.20 -22.44
C TYR A 248 -7.90 27.20 -21.60
N LEU A 249 -8.33 26.09 -22.21
CA LEU A 249 -9.09 25.04 -21.51
C LEU A 249 -8.29 24.42 -20.36
N ALA A 250 -7.01 24.10 -20.59
CA ALA A 250 -6.12 23.56 -19.56
C ALA A 250 -5.91 24.55 -18.41
N GLN A 251 -5.66 25.83 -18.71
CA GLN A 251 -5.47 26.86 -17.68
C GLN A 251 -6.76 27.15 -16.91
N SER A 252 -7.90 27.25 -17.60
CA SER A 252 -9.21 27.42 -16.96
C SER A 252 -9.49 26.27 -16.00
N TYR A 253 -9.22 25.04 -16.41
CA TYR A 253 -9.31 23.88 -15.53
C TYR A 253 -8.38 24.00 -14.31
N LEU A 254 -7.11 24.41 -14.48
CA LEU A 254 -6.15 24.52 -13.37
C LEU A 254 -6.54 25.58 -12.34
N ILE A 255 -7.08 26.73 -12.79
CA ILE A 255 -7.59 27.79 -11.91
C ILE A 255 -8.77 27.25 -11.09
N ASN A 256 -9.74 26.62 -11.76
CA ASN A 256 -10.93 26.05 -11.10
C ASN A 256 -10.58 24.90 -10.15
N ALA A 257 -9.66 24.03 -10.56
CA ALA A 257 -9.13 22.96 -9.71
C ALA A 257 -8.51 23.51 -8.42
N ARG A 258 -7.70 24.58 -8.53
CA ARG A 258 -7.07 25.23 -7.37
C ARG A 258 -8.12 25.84 -6.46
N LEU A 259 -9.06 26.60 -7.03
CA LEU A 259 -10.16 27.19 -6.27
C LEU A 259 -10.91 26.14 -5.46
N MET A 260 -11.35 25.04 -6.08
CA MET A 260 -12.10 23.97 -5.41
C MET A 260 -11.29 23.35 -4.25
N LEU A 261 -10.00 23.09 -4.48
CA LEU A 261 -9.11 22.56 -3.44
C LEU A 261 -8.87 23.55 -2.30
N GLU A 262 -8.71 24.84 -2.60
CA GLU A 262 -8.58 25.88 -1.57
C GLU A 262 -9.88 26.07 -0.78
N MET A 263 -11.05 25.97 -1.43
CA MET A 263 -12.34 25.96 -0.73
C MET A 263 -12.45 24.80 0.24
N ALA A 264 -11.98 23.61 -0.15
CA ALA A 264 -11.88 22.46 0.74
C ALA A 264 -10.95 22.72 1.94
N GLU A 265 -9.87 23.49 1.74
CA GLU A 265 -8.97 23.90 2.82
C GLU A 265 -9.59 24.93 3.78
N CYS A 266 -10.57 25.70 3.34
CA CYS A 266 -11.26 26.67 4.17
C CYS A 266 -12.46 26.07 4.95
N VAL A 267 -12.77 24.78 4.76
CA VAL A 267 -13.82 24.09 5.52
C VAL A 267 -13.43 23.96 7.00
N GLN A 268 -14.24 24.54 7.87
CA GLN A 268 -14.16 24.44 9.32
C GLN A 268 -14.86 23.17 9.80
N ALA A 269 -14.10 22.09 9.88
CA ALA A 269 -14.53 20.82 10.44
C ALA A 269 -13.39 20.18 11.24
N ASP A 270 -13.68 19.07 11.93
CA ASP A 270 -12.61 18.27 12.53
C ASP A 270 -11.64 17.76 11.44
N PRO A 271 -10.38 17.42 11.80
CA PRO A 271 -9.36 17.03 10.82
C PRO A 271 -9.76 15.87 9.90
N LYS A 272 -10.54 14.89 10.40
CA LYS A 272 -10.97 13.74 9.59
C LYS A 272 -12.00 14.17 8.55
N THR A 273 -12.99 14.95 8.95
CA THR A 273 -14.00 15.49 8.02
C THR A 273 -13.36 16.38 6.97
N LYS A 274 -12.43 17.26 7.36
CA LYS A 274 -11.69 18.10 6.39
C LYS A 274 -10.92 17.27 5.37
N THR A 275 -10.24 16.20 5.82
CA THR A 275 -9.51 15.27 4.95
C THR A 275 -10.44 14.57 3.97
N ARG A 276 -11.64 14.15 4.41
CA ARG A 276 -12.68 13.55 3.55
C ARG A 276 -13.14 14.51 2.46
N VAL A 277 -13.46 15.75 2.84
CA VAL A 277 -13.90 16.77 1.87
C VAL A 277 -12.80 17.07 0.86
N ARG A 278 -11.57 17.30 1.32
CA ARG A 278 -10.41 17.51 0.44
C ARG A 278 -10.22 16.34 -0.52
N PHE A 279 -10.30 15.11 -0.02
CA PHE A 279 -10.19 13.91 -0.84
C PHE A 279 -11.30 13.84 -1.89
N ALA A 280 -12.56 14.01 -1.50
CA ALA A 280 -13.70 13.99 -2.44
C ALA A 280 -13.59 15.07 -3.53
N VAL A 281 -13.20 16.29 -3.16
CA VAL A 281 -12.94 17.39 -4.10
C VAL A 281 -11.82 17.02 -5.06
N MET A 282 -10.71 16.47 -4.56
CA MET A 282 -9.60 16.02 -5.40
C MET A 282 -10.03 14.96 -6.41
N GLN A 283 -10.83 13.97 -6.01
CA GLN A 283 -11.37 12.95 -6.92
C GLN A 283 -12.20 13.57 -8.04
N TRP A 284 -13.06 14.51 -7.68
CA TRP A 284 -13.95 15.17 -8.62
C TRP A 284 -13.18 16.04 -9.61
N VAL A 285 -12.28 16.89 -9.11
CA VAL A 285 -11.38 17.73 -9.92
C VAL A 285 -10.59 16.86 -10.90
N ASP A 286 -9.93 15.79 -10.42
CA ASP A 286 -9.12 14.92 -11.26
C ASP A 286 -9.93 14.21 -12.34
N SER A 287 -11.17 13.82 -12.05
CA SER A 287 -12.07 13.18 -13.03
C SER A 287 -12.49 14.10 -14.17
N LEU A 288 -12.60 15.41 -13.90
CA LEU A 288 -13.04 16.43 -14.84
C LEU A 288 -11.89 17.03 -15.66
N SER A 289 -10.68 16.50 -15.54
CA SER A 289 -9.54 17.01 -16.30
C SER A 289 -9.79 16.92 -17.81
N PRO A 290 -9.56 18.01 -18.58
CA PRO A 290 -9.72 18.02 -20.04
C PRO A 290 -8.87 16.97 -20.77
N SER A 291 -7.78 16.51 -20.15
CA SER A 291 -6.96 15.44 -20.72
C SER A 291 -7.69 14.09 -20.77
N ASN A 292 -8.72 13.87 -19.95
CA ASN A 292 -9.36 12.57 -19.79
C ASN A 292 -10.37 12.26 -20.90
N PHE A 293 -10.73 13.24 -21.73
CA PHE A 293 -11.75 13.08 -22.78
C PHE A 293 -11.17 13.30 -24.17
N PHE A 294 -11.53 12.44 -25.11
CA PHE A 294 -11.02 12.50 -26.49
C PHE A 294 -11.29 13.86 -27.16
N LEU A 295 -12.48 14.43 -26.95
CA LEU A 295 -12.90 15.68 -27.59
C LEU A 295 -12.14 16.92 -27.10
N THR A 296 -11.57 16.87 -25.89
CA THR A 296 -10.82 17.98 -25.29
C THR A 296 -9.33 17.73 -25.22
N ASN A 297 -8.86 16.54 -25.62
CA ASN A 297 -7.46 16.15 -25.58
C ASN A 297 -6.80 16.31 -26.98
N PRO A 298 -6.02 17.38 -27.22
CA PRO A 298 -5.37 17.61 -28.51
C PRO A 298 -4.27 16.59 -28.82
N GLU A 299 -3.64 15.98 -27.81
CA GLU A 299 -2.64 14.93 -28.02
C GLU A 299 -3.27 13.66 -28.61
N ALA A 300 -4.43 13.25 -28.06
CA ALA A 300 -5.18 12.11 -28.59
C ALA A 300 -5.72 12.36 -30.01
N GLN A 301 -6.20 13.58 -30.27
CA GLN A 301 -6.66 14.00 -31.60
C GLN A 301 -5.53 14.02 -32.61
N GLN A 302 -4.37 14.56 -32.24
CA GLN A 302 -3.18 14.54 -33.07
C GLN A 302 -2.76 13.09 -33.38
N LYS A 303 -2.75 12.21 -32.38
CA LYS A 303 -2.43 10.79 -32.57
C LYS A 303 -3.40 10.07 -33.50
N LEU A 304 -4.70 10.39 -33.43
CA LEU A 304 -5.70 9.88 -34.37
C LEU A 304 -5.34 10.24 -35.81
N ILE A 305 -5.00 11.51 -36.05
CA ILE A 305 -4.64 12.02 -37.38
C ILE A 305 -3.35 11.35 -37.88
N GLU A 306 -2.31 11.30 -37.04
CA GLU A 306 -1.01 10.69 -37.37
C GLU A 306 -1.11 9.20 -37.71
N THR A 307 -1.99 8.48 -37.02
CA THR A 307 -2.18 7.02 -37.21
C THR A 307 -3.32 6.67 -38.17
N GLN A 308 -3.95 7.67 -38.80
CA GLN A 308 -5.11 7.49 -39.69
C GLN A 308 -6.24 6.66 -39.05
N GLY A 309 -6.46 6.84 -37.75
CA GLY A 309 -7.53 6.16 -36.99
C GLY A 309 -7.14 4.85 -36.30
N GLU A 310 -5.96 4.27 -36.58
CA GLU A 310 -5.54 3.03 -35.93
C GLU A 310 -5.36 3.17 -34.41
N SER A 311 -4.95 4.35 -33.91
CA SER A 311 -4.85 4.62 -32.46
C SER A 311 -6.19 4.46 -31.74
N LEU A 312 -7.27 5.01 -32.30
CA LEU A 312 -8.60 4.92 -31.70
C LEU A 312 -9.15 3.50 -31.76
N LYS A 313 -8.93 2.79 -32.87
CA LYS A 313 -9.32 1.38 -33.01
C LYS A 313 -8.60 0.49 -31.98
N MET A 314 -7.30 0.70 -31.79
CA MET A 314 -6.54 0.03 -30.74
C MET A 314 -7.04 0.43 -29.34
N GLY A 315 -7.35 1.70 -29.13
CA GLY A 315 -7.90 2.20 -27.88
C GLY A 315 -9.23 1.58 -27.48
N ILE A 316 -10.15 1.43 -28.43
CA ILE A 316 -11.41 0.70 -28.23
C ILE A 316 -11.14 -0.78 -27.94
N HIS A 317 -10.21 -1.41 -28.65
CA HIS A 317 -9.83 -2.80 -28.40
C HIS A 317 -9.27 -3.00 -26.98
N ASN A 318 -8.40 -2.10 -26.53
CA ASN A 318 -7.85 -2.08 -25.18
C ASN A 318 -8.96 -1.92 -24.14
N PHE A 319 -9.88 -0.95 -24.34
CA PHE A 319 -11.02 -0.72 -23.45
C PHE A 319 -11.93 -1.94 -23.33
N LEU A 320 -12.28 -2.58 -24.46
CA LEU A 320 -13.11 -3.80 -24.45
C LEU A 320 -12.41 -4.97 -23.76
N THR A 321 -11.10 -5.10 -23.94
CA THR A 321 -10.28 -6.13 -23.27
C THR A 321 -10.26 -5.90 -21.76
N ASP A 322 -10.07 -4.65 -21.32
CA ASP A 322 -10.05 -4.28 -19.90
C ASP A 322 -11.44 -4.40 -19.25
N LEU A 323 -12.51 -4.11 -20.00
CA LEU A 323 -13.88 -4.35 -19.58
C LEU A 323 -14.15 -5.84 -19.32
N GLN A 324 -13.61 -6.74 -20.15
CA GLN A 324 -13.70 -8.19 -19.93
C GLN A 324 -12.89 -8.65 -18.70
N LYS A 325 -11.75 -8.00 -18.42
CA LYS A 325 -10.94 -8.25 -17.22
C LYS A 325 -11.55 -7.67 -15.95
N GLY A 326 -12.45 -6.68 -16.08
CA GLY A 326 -13.03 -5.95 -14.95
C GLY A 326 -12.07 -4.95 -14.28
N ARG A 327 -10.94 -4.62 -14.91
CA ARG A 327 -9.95 -3.65 -14.40
C ARG A 327 -9.11 -3.04 -15.52
N ILE A 328 -8.56 -1.85 -15.27
CA ILE A 328 -7.67 -1.14 -16.19
C ILE A 328 -6.29 -1.82 -16.22
N SER A 329 -5.75 -2.09 -17.41
CA SER A 329 -4.41 -2.64 -17.58
C SER A 329 -3.35 -1.56 -17.42
N GLN A 330 -2.55 -1.63 -16.36
CA GLN A 330 -1.47 -0.67 -16.07
C GLN A 330 -0.09 -1.14 -16.58
N THR A 331 0.04 -2.42 -16.92
CA THR A 331 1.29 -3.05 -17.37
C THR A 331 1.00 -4.17 -18.35
N ASP A 332 1.99 -4.53 -19.17
CA ASP A 332 1.94 -5.78 -19.93
C ASP A 332 2.16 -6.97 -18.99
N GLU A 333 1.07 -7.62 -18.60
CA GLU A 333 1.10 -8.81 -17.73
C GLU A 333 1.67 -10.05 -18.41
N THR A 334 1.71 -10.10 -19.74
CA THR A 334 2.26 -11.25 -20.48
C THR A 334 3.79 -11.29 -20.39
N ALA A 335 4.41 -10.15 -20.08
CA ALA A 335 5.84 -10.03 -19.90
C ALA A 335 6.35 -10.69 -18.61
N PHE A 336 5.48 -10.95 -17.62
CA PHE A 336 5.90 -11.45 -16.30
C PHE A 336 5.29 -12.81 -15.95
N LYS A 337 6.13 -13.68 -15.39
CA LYS A 337 5.76 -15.00 -14.91
C LYS A 337 6.50 -15.30 -13.60
N ILE A 338 5.71 -15.44 -12.54
CA ILE A 338 6.18 -15.74 -11.18
C ILE A 338 6.96 -17.07 -11.18
N GLY A 339 8.17 -17.03 -10.63
CA GLY A 339 9.14 -18.13 -10.61
C GLY A 339 9.97 -18.31 -11.87
N VAL A 340 9.81 -17.44 -12.89
CA VAL A 340 10.61 -17.48 -14.13
C VAL A 340 11.42 -16.20 -14.27
N ASN A 341 10.76 -15.05 -14.29
CA ASN A 341 11.42 -13.74 -14.41
C ASN A 341 11.07 -12.75 -13.28
N VAL A 342 10.11 -13.10 -12.41
CA VAL A 342 9.80 -12.42 -11.15
C VAL A 342 9.80 -13.47 -10.03
N ALA A 343 10.18 -13.12 -8.79
CA ALA A 343 10.27 -14.07 -7.67
C ALA A 343 11.18 -15.27 -7.98
N ARG A 344 12.38 -14.98 -8.50
CA ARG A 344 13.31 -16.00 -9.02
C ARG A 344 14.58 -16.17 -8.18
N SER A 345 14.62 -15.66 -6.95
CA SER A 345 15.72 -15.98 -6.05
C SER A 345 15.66 -17.47 -5.69
N ASP A 346 16.76 -18.19 -5.94
CA ASP A 346 16.82 -19.63 -5.74
C ASP A 346 16.58 -19.99 -4.27
N GLY A 347 15.72 -20.96 -4.01
CA GLY A 347 15.33 -21.36 -2.66
C GLY A 347 14.38 -22.54 -2.68
N ALA A 348 13.84 -22.89 -1.51
CA ALA A 348 12.86 -23.93 -1.34
C ALA A 348 11.84 -23.59 -0.26
N VAL A 349 10.62 -24.10 -0.41
CA VAL A 349 9.65 -24.21 0.68
C VAL A 349 10.16 -25.28 1.63
N ILE A 350 10.35 -24.95 2.91
CA ILE A 350 10.82 -25.90 3.93
C ILE A 350 9.75 -26.26 4.99
N PHE A 351 8.68 -25.48 5.04
CA PHE A 351 7.52 -25.68 5.88
C PHE A 351 6.29 -25.13 5.18
N GLU A 352 5.13 -25.74 5.41
CA GLU A 352 3.85 -25.22 4.97
C GLU A 352 2.74 -25.68 5.92
N ASN A 353 1.71 -24.87 6.03
CA ASN A 353 0.43 -25.23 6.63
C ASN A 353 -0.72 -24.66 5.78
N GLU A 354 -1.92 -24.64 6.34
CA GLU A 354 -3.11 -24.13 5.65
C GLU A 354 -3.06 -22.62 5.35
N TYR A 355 -2.21 -21.85 6.03
CA TYR A 355 -2.14 -20.38 5.94
C TYR A 355 -0.95 -19.85 5.16
N PHE A 356 0.21 -20.53 5.20
CA PHE A 356 1.43 -20.03 4.56
C PHE A 356 2.43 -21.13 4.16
N GLN A 357 3.36 -20.75 3.30
CA GLN A 357 4.60 -21.49 3.02
C GLN A 357 5.80 -20.69 3.55
N LEU A 358 6.73 -21.36 4.24
CA LEU A 358 8.00 -20.77 4.66
C LEU A 358 9.08 -21.09 3.64
N LEU A 359 9.60 -20.05 3.00
CA LEU A 359 10.72 -20.14 2.07
C LEU A 359 12.05 -20.02 2.82
N GLN A 360 13.03 -20.80 2.41
CA GLN A 360 14.45 -20.60 2.73
C GLN A 360 15.22 -20.39 1.43
N TYR A 361 15.99 -19.31 1.34
CA TYR A 361 16.77 -18.99 0.14
C TYR A 361 18.15 -19.64 0.16
N THR A 362 18.63 -19.97 -1.03
CA THR A 362 19.96 -20.55 -1.26
C THR A 362 21.02 -19.51 -0.95
N PRO A 363 22.01 -19.80 -0.07
CA PRO A 363 23.10 -18.87 0.21
C PRO A 363 23.88 -18.49 -1.05
N LEU A 364 24.28 -17.22 -1.15
CA LEU A 364 25.13 -16.69 -2.23
C LEU A 364 26.54 -16.32 -1.75
N THR A 365 26.87 -16.66 -0.50
CA THR A 365 28.16 -16.43 0.14
C THR A 365 28.64 -17.72 0.82
N GLU A 366 29.96 -17.91 0.95
CA GLU A 366 30.53 -19.09 1.63
C GLU A 366 30.25 -19.10 3.14
N LYS A 367 30.12 -17.91 3.74
CA LYS A 367 29.80 -17.69 5.13
C LYS A 367 28.58 -16.80 5.27
N VAL A 368 27.82 -17.03 6.33
CA VAL A 368 26.61 -16.29 6.70
C VAL A 368 26.62 -16.00 8.20
N GLY A 369 25.78 -15.06 8.64
CA GLY A 369 25.48 -14.87 10.05
C GLY A 369 24.83 -16.10 10.68
N GLU A 370 25.23 -16.43 11.91
CA GLU A 370 24.64 -17.47 12.75
C GLU A 370 23.14 -17.24 13.01
N ARG A 371 22.74 -15.97 13.20
CA ARG A 371 21.33 -15.60 13.37
C ARG A 371 20.70 -15.33 12.01
N PRO A 372 19.71 -16.12 11.58
CA PRO A 372 19.04 -15.91 10.30
C PRO A 372 18.16 -14.66 10.32
N LEU A 373 17.72 -14.24 9.14
CA LEU A 373 16.74 -13.19 8.93
C LEU A 373 15.39 -13.81 8.51
N LEU A 374 14.32 -13.56 9.28
CA LEU A 374 12.95 -13.86 8.89
C LEU A 374 12.26 -12.61 8.36
N ILE A 375 11.72 -12.71 7.15
CA ILE A 375 10.93 -11.66 6.49
C ILE A 375 9.43 -12.02 6.58
N VAL A 376 8.66 -11.11 7.16
CA VAL A 376 7.20 -11.12 7.24
C VAL A 376 6.66 -10.03 6.28
N PRO A 377 6.37 -10.38 5.02
CA PRO A 377 5.82 -9.46 4.04
C PRO A 377 4.33 -9.17 4.37
N PRO A 378 3.71 -8.18 3.71
CA PRO A 378 2.27 -7.99 3.84
C PRO A 378 1.49 -9.18 3.27
N CYS A 379 0.32 -9.44 3.85
CA CYS A 379 -0.71 -10.33 3.28
C CYS A 379 -1.69 -9.59 2.34
N ILE A 380 -1.61 -8.25 2.30
CA ILE A 380 -2.22 -7.40 1.27
C ILE A 380 -1.26 -7.32 0.09
N ASN A 381 -1.71 -7.83 -1.07
CA ASN A 381 -0.87 -8.24 -2.20
C ASN A 381 0.17 -9.31 -1.80
N LYS A 382 0.98 -9.74 -2.77
CA LYS A 382 1.89 -10.88 -2.61
C LYS A 382 3.29 -10.48 -2.16
N TYR A 383 4.02 -11.41 -1.55
CA TYR A 383 5.34 -11.11 -0.98
C TYR A 383 6.40 -10.67 -2.00
N TYR A 384 6.23 -11.04 -3.28
CA TYR A 384 7.30 -10.93 -4.27
C TYR A 384 7.66 -9.49 -4.64
N ILE A 385 6.99 -8.49 -4.09
CA ILE A 385 7.47 -7.11 -4.09
C ILE A 385 8.87 -6.96 -3.47
N LEU A 386 9.21 -7.82 -2.51
CA LEU A 386 10.54 -7.88 -1.91
C LEU A 386 11.52 -8.76 -2.69
N ASP A 387 11.04 -9.50 -3.70
CA ASP A 387 11.83 -10.38 -4.56
C ASP A 387 11.36 -10.28 -6.02
N LEU A 388 11.38 -9.08 -6.61
CA LEU A 388 10.89 -8.86 -7.97
C LEU A 388 11.83 -9.50 -9.01
N GLN A 389 12.68 -8.70 -9.64
CA GLN A 389 13.74 -9.15 -10.53
C GLN A 389 15.07 -9.15 -9.75
N PRO A 390 16.11 -9.84 -10.23
CA PRO A 390 17.38 -9.91 -9.50
C PRO A 390 18.00 -8.55 -9.18
N ASP A 391 17.79 -7.56 -10.04
CA ASP A 391 18.36 -6.23 -9.87
C ASP A 391 17.62 -5.39 -8.83
N ASN A 392 16.38 -5.74 -8.47
CA ASN A 392 15.54 -5.03 -7.51
C ASN A 392 14.90 -5.96 -6.48
N SER A 393 15.59 -7.06 -6.14
CA SER A 393 15.20 -7.98 -5.07
C SER A 393 15.92 -7.64 -3.77
N LEU A 394 15.15 -7.22 -2.76
CA LEU A 394 15.66 -7.00 -1.40
C LEU A 394 16.07 -8.33 -0.75
N VAL A 395 15.31 -9.40 -1.01
CA VAL A 395 15.64 -10.76 -0.57
C VAL A 395 17.03 -11.16 -1.06
N ARG A 396 17.28 -11.02 -2.37
CA ARG A 396 18.56 -11.34 -2.97
C ARG A 396 19.67 -10.48 -2.38
N HIS A 397 19.43 -9.18 -2.19
CA HIS A 397 20.38 -8.27 -1.55
C HIS A 397 20.74 -8.72 -0.13
N ALA A 398 19.75 -9.16 0.67
CA ALA A 398 19.98 -9.67 2.02
C ALA A 398 20.80 -10.98 2.02
N VAL A 399 20.53 -11.88 1.07
CA VAL A 399 21.32 -13.12 0.88
C VAL A 399 22.76 -12.81 0.44
N GLU A 400 22.95 -11.92 -0.54
CA GLU A 400 24.27 -11.46 -1.00
C GLU A 400 25.05 -10.73 0.12
N SER A 401 24.34 -10.18 1.11
CA SER A 401 24.92 -9.52 2.28
C SER A 401 25.31 -10.50 3.41
N GLY A 402 25.24 -11.81 3.17
CA GLY A 402 25.69 -12.84 4.13
C GLY A 402 24.64 -13.24 5.17
N ASN A 403 23.35 -13.15 4.86
CA ASN A 403 22.28 -13.62 5.75
C ASN A 403 21.71 -14.96 5.26
N THR A 404 21.41 -15.88 6.18
CA THR A 404 20.44 -16.95 5.88
C THR A 404 19.05 -16.33 5.94
N VAL A 405 18.36 -16.27 4.80
CA VAL A 405 17.06 -15.57 4.69
C VAL A 405 15.91 -16.57 4.61
N TYR A 406 14.90 -16.34 5.43
CA TYR A 406 13.61 -16.98 5.40
C TYR A 406 12.52 -15.96 5.09
N LEU A 407 11.45 -16.38 4.42
CA LEU A 407 10.33 -15.50 4.07
C LEU A 407 9.00 -16.23 4.12
N ILE A 408 7.99 -15.58 4.71
CA ILE A 408 6.61 -16.06 4.74
C ILE A 408 5.92 -15.77 3.39
N SER A 409 5.43 -16.81 2.74
CA SER A 409 4.59 -16.73 1.54
C SER A 409 3.15 -17.06 1.91
N TRP A 410 2.32 -16.02 2.07
CA TRP A 410 0.91 -16.14 2.47
C TRP A 410 0.09 -16.94 1.44
N ARG A 411 -0.83 -17.76 1.92
CA ARG A 411 -1.91 -18.33 1.09
C ARG A 411 -2.90 -17.24 0.76
N ASN A 412 -3.34 -17.19 -0.49
CA ASN A 412 -4.45 -16.33 -0.89
C ASN A 412 -5.76 -16.89 -0.33
N ALA A 413 -6.55 -16.07 0.37
CA ALA A 413 -7.74 -16.55 1.05
C ALA A 413 -8.82 -17.01 0.07
N ASP A 414 -9.29 -18.23 0.27
CA ASP A 414 -10.45 -18.83 -0.39
C ASP A 414 -11.50 -19.18 0.67
N GLU A 415 -12.62 -19.78 0.26
CA GLU A 415 -13.71 -20.16 1.18
C GLU A 415 -13.23 -21.02 2.36
N ALA A 416 -12.17 -21.82 2.19
CA ALA A 416 -11.65 -22.65 3.29
C ALA A 416 -10.97 -21.82 4.40
N LEU A 417 -10.55 -20.59 4.10
CA LEU A 417 -9.97 -19.64 5.06
C LEU A 417 -10.95 -18.52 5.44
N ALA A 418 -12.23 -18.62 5.07
CA ALA A 418 -13.21 -17.54 5.31
C ALA A 418 -13.45 -17.23 6.79
N GLN A 419 -13.12 -18.16 7.70
CA GLN A 419 -13.29 -18.01 9.15
C GLN A 419 -11.98 -17.63 9.87
N THR A 420 -10.89 -17.50 9.13
CA THR A 420 -9.59 -17.22 9.75
C THR A 420 -9.57 -15.84 10.38
N THR A 421 -9.08 -15.78 11.60
CA THR A 421 -9.05 -14.60 12.47
C THR A 421 -7.68 -13.94 12.46
N TRP A 422 -7.59 -12.77 13.11
CA TRP A 422 -6.30 -12.13 13.36
C TRP A 422 -5.37 -13.02 14.21
N ASP A 423 -5.93 -13.68 15.23
CA ASP A 423 -5.18 -14.53 16.14
C ASP A 423 -4.58 -15.76 15.42
N ASP A 424 -5.28 -16.34 14.47
CA ASP A 424 -4.75 -17.45 13.65
C ASP A 424 -3.54 -16.99 12.82
N TYR A 425 -3.59 -15.77 12.26
CA TYR A 425 -2.43 -15.20 11.55
C TYR A 425 -1.25 -14.92 12.49
N ILE A 426 -1.51 -14.52 13.73
CA ILE A 426 -0.45 -14.31 14.72
C ILE A 426 0.15 -15.64 15.16
N GLU A 427 -0.67 -16.59 15.62
CA GLU A 427 -0.25 -17.87 16.20
C GLU A 427 0.29 -18.84 15.14
N ASP A 428 -0.54 -19.15 14.14
CA ASP A 428 -0.28 -20.24 13.20
C ASP A 428 0.52 -19.79 11.97
N VAL A 429 0.78 -18.49 11.81
CA VAL A 429 1.68 -17.98 10.77
C VAL A 429 2.93 -17.35 11.36
N VAL A 430 2.82 -16.20 12.02
CA VAL A 430 4.01 -15.42 12.39
C VAL A 430 4.80 -16.09 13.51
N ILE A 431 4.15 -16.44 14.63
CA ILE A 431 4.78 -17.16 15.74
C ILE A 431 5.28 -18.52 15.26
N ARG A 432 4.46 -19.26 14.51
CA ARG A 432 4.87 -20.54 13.93
C ARG A 432 6.11 -20.42 13.04
N ALA A 433 6.19 -19.41 12.19
CA ALA A 433 7.36 -19.17 11.35
C ALA A 433 8.61 -18.85 12.17
N ILE A 434 8.49 -18.03 13.22
CA ILE A 434 9.59 -17.72 14.15
C ILE A 434 10.14 -19.02 14.75
N HIS A 435 9.28 -19.86 15.33
CA HIS A 435 9.70 -21.14 15.93
C HIS A 435 10.32 -22.08 14.92
N VAL A 436 9.73 -22.24 13.72
CA VAL A 436 10.30 -23.09 12.66
C VAL A 436 11.69 -22.58 12.24
N VAL A 437 11.91 -21.27 12.14
CA VAL A 437 13.23 -20.71 11.82
C VAL A 437 14.23 -20.95 12.95
N GLN A 438 13.85 -20.77 14.22
CA GLN A 438 14.71 -21.08 15.36
C GLN A 438 15.11 -22.56 15.37
N GLU A 439 14.16 -23.48 15.18
CA GLU A 439 14.41 -24.91 15.11
C GLU A 439 15.30 -25.29 13.91
N ALA A 440 15.05 -24.71 12.73
CA ALA A 440 15.80 -25.01 11.52
C ALA A 440 17.24 -24.47 11.58
N SER A 441 17.43 -23.26 12.13
CA SER A 441 18.74 -22.63 12.28
C SER A 441 19.50 -23.04 13.54
N ARG A 442 18.80 -23.63 14.52
CA ARG A 442 19.30 -23.88 15.89
C ARG A 442 19.78 -22.60 16.58
N SER A 443 19.11 -21.48 16.29
CA SER A 443 19.41 -20.19 16.87
C SER A 443 18.31 -19.81 17.86
N ASP A 444 18.69 -19.47 19.09
CA ASP A 444 17.74 -19.02 20.12
C ASP A 444 17.11 -17.68 19.75
N GLN A 445 17.80 -16.87 18.96
CA GLN A 445 17.28 -15.59 18.47
C GLN A 445 17.54 -15.40 16.98
N ILE A 446 16.61 -14.74 16.31
CA ILE A 446 16.65 -14.46 14.88
C ILE A 446 16.50 -12.96 14.63
N ASN A 447 17.03 -12.47 13.51
CA ASN A 447 16.70 -11.14 13.03
C ASN A 447 15.34 -11.17 12.34
N THR A 448 14.54 -10.12 12.51
CA THR A 448 13.19 -10.08 11.95
C THR A 448 12.96 -8.82 11.14
N LEU A 449 12.20 -8.92 10.06
CA LEU A 449 11.80 -7.81 9.21
C LEU A 449 10.33 -7.93 8.86
N GLY A 450 9.56 -6.88 9.13
CA GLY A 450 8.18 -6.73 8.72
C GLY A 450 8.01 -5.60 7.71
N PHE A 451 7.16 -5.81 6.70
CA PHE A 451 6.83 -4.78 5.71
C PHE A 451 5.32 -4.52 5.67
N CYS A 452 4.93 -3.24 5.72
CA CYS A 452 3.53 -2.81 5.74
C CYS A 452 2.75 -3.55 6.86
N VAL A 453 1.58 -4.13 6.59
CA VAL A 453 0.80 -4.90 7.59
C VAL A 453 1.59 -6.10 8.16
N GLY A 454 2.57 -6.62 7.43
CA GLY A 454 3.48 -7.66 7.93
C GLY A 454 4.31 -7.19 9.14
N GLY A 455 4.63 -5.89 9.22
CA GLY A 455 5.27 -5.31 10.40
C GLY A 455 4.33 -5.16 11.59
N THR A 456 3.05 -4.84 11.35
CA THR A 456 2.02 -4.80 12.39
C THR A 456 1.77 -6.20 12.97
N LEU A 457 1.66 -7.21 12.11
CA LEU A 457 1.53 -8.62 12.49
C LEU A 457 2.77 -9.10 13.27
N LEU A 458 3.98 -8.82 12.76
CA LEU A 458 5.23 -9.18 13.42
C LEU A 458 5.37 -8.55 14.80
N SER A 459 5.06 -7.26 14.94
CA SER A 459 5.16 -6.56 16.23
C SER A 459 4.14 -7.11 17.23
N THR A 460 2.93 -7.44 16.77
CA THR A 460 1.89 -8.07 17.60
C THR A 460 2.32 -9.47 18.05
N ALA A 461 2.86 -10.29 17.15
CA ALA A 461 3.38 -11.62 17.47
C ALA A 461 4.52 -11.58 18.49
N LEU A 462 5.46 -10.65 18.34
CA LEU A 462 6.55 -10.45 19.30
C LEU A 462 6.02 -9.97 20.66
N ALA A 463 4.94 -9.18 20.71
CA ALA A 463 4.30 -8.78 21.96
C ALA A 463 3.61 -9.96 22.67
N VAL A 464 2.91 -10.82 21.92
CA VAL A 464 2.33 -12.08 22.42
C VAL A 464 3.44 -12.97 23.01
N LEU A 465 4.52 -13.18 22.26
CA LEU A 465 5.66 -13.97 22.72
C LEU A 465 6.32 -13.38 23.96
N ALA A 466 6.52 -12.06 24.00
CA ALA A 466 7.03 -11.38 25.18
C ALA A 466 6.09 -11.59 26.38
N ALA A 467 4.77 -11.59 26.18
CA ALA A 467 3.77 -11.90 27.21
C ALA A 467 3.90 -13.31 27.77
N ARG A 468 4.18 -14.28 26.90
CA ARG A 468 4.47 -15.69 27.25
C ARG A 468 5.86 -15.91 27.84
N GLY A 469 6.71 -14.88 27.88
CA GLY A 469 8.07 -14.96 28.41
C GLY A 469 9.12 -15.41 27.40
N GLU A 470 8.82 -15.36 26.11
CA GLU A 470 9.72 -15.69 25.01
C GLU A 470 10.31 -14.41 24.38
N SER A 471 11.59 -14.45 24.01
CA SER A 471 12.30 -13.31 23.39
C SER A 471 13.09 -13.72 22.14
N PRO A 472 12.42 -14.21 21.07
CA PRO A 472 13.10 -14.83 19.93
C PRO A 472 13.70 -13.83 18.93
N ALA A 473 13.41 -12.53 19.03
CA ALA A 473 13.98 -11.53 18.13
C ALA A 473 15.30 -10.95 18.69
N ALA A 474 16.38 -11.01 17.90
CA ALA A 474 17.63 -10.29 18.15
C ALA A 474 17.58 -8.84 17.64
N SER A 475 16.78 -8.60 16.59
CA SER A 475 16.51 -7.27 16.03
C SER A 475 15.16 -7.25 15.31
N LEU A 476 14.59 -6.06 15.18
CA LEU A 476 13.34 -5.79 14.48
C LEU A 476 13.55 -4.74 13.39
N THR A 477 13.18 -5.05 12.15
CA THR A 477 13.12 -4.07 11.05
C THR A 477 11.66 -3.84 10.68
N LEU A 478 11.22 -2.59 10.65
CA LEU A 478 9.88 -2.17 10.22
C LEU A 478 10.01 -1.31 8.97
N LEU A 479 9.52 -1.82 7.85
CA LEU A 479 9.50 -1.11 6.57
C LEU A 479 8.09 -0.57 6.32
N THR A 480 7.96 0.77 6.23
CA THR A 480 6.70 1.49 5.98
C THR A 480 5.52 0.84 6.72
N THR A 481 5.67 0.71 8.02
CA THR A 481 4.73 -0.01 8.91
C THR A 481 4.05 1.00 9.83
N LEU A 482 2.75 0.81 10.04
CA LEU A 482 1.99 1.49 11.09
C LEU A 482 1.86 0.59 12.31
N LEU A 483 2.24 1.13 13.47
CA LEU A 483 1.85 0.63 14.79
C LEU A 483 0.91 1.63 15.45
N ASP A 484 1.17 2.94 15.29
CA ASP A 484 0.25 4.03 15.62
C ASP A 484 -0.56 4.43 14.38
N PHE A 485 -1.88 4.23 14.45
CA PHE A 485 -2.85 4.52 13.40
C PHE A 485 -3.65 5.81 13.65
N SER A 486 -3.11 6.76 14.43
CA SER A 486 -3.82 8.00 14.77
C SER A 486 -4.04 8.95 13.58
N ASP A 487 -3.19 8.87 12.56
CA ASP A 487 -3.29 9.65 11.32
C ASP A 487 -2.82 8.75 10.18
N ASN A 488 -3.79 8.18 9.47
CA ASN A 488 -3.57 7.18 8.41
C ASN A 488 -3.53 7.84 7.03
N GLY A 489 -3.43 9.17 6.97
CA GLY A 489 -3.50 9.94 5.75
C GLY A 489 -4.82 9.75 5.02
N VAL A 490 -4.76 9.47 3.72
CA VAL A 490 -5.94 9.40 2.86
C VAL A 490 -6.87 8.24 3.22
N LEU A 491 -6.36 7.19 3.87
CA LEU A 491 -7.16 6.04 4.27
C LEU A 491 -8.23 6.38 5.33
N ASP A 492 -8.02 7.43 6.13
CA ASP A 492 -9.04 7.90 7.10
C ASP A 492 -10.35 8.37 6.42
N ALA A 493 -10.29 8.67 5.11
CA ALA A 493 -11.48 8.98 4.34
C ALA A 493 -12.40 7.78 4.14
N TYR A 494 -11.87 6.55 4.25
CA TYR A 494 -12.59 5.30 4.01
C TYR A 494 -13.01 4.57 5.30
N VAL A 495 -12.56 5.04 6.47
CA VAL A 495 -12.77 4.34 7.74
C VAL A 495 -13.63 5.17 8.68
N ASP A 496 -14.86 4.74 8.90
CA ASP A 496 -15.73 5.19 10.00
C ASP A 496 -16.51 4.01 10.59
N GLU A 497 -17.13 4.28 11.74
CA GLU A 497 -17.89 3.30 12.51
C GLU A 497 -18.97 2.60 11.67
N GLN A 498 -19.69 3.32 10.81
CA GLN A 498 -20.78 2.73 10.02
C GLN A 498 -20.22 1.74 8.98
N HIS A 499 -19.12 2.09 8.30
CA HIS A 499 -18.46 1.17 7.38
C HIS A 499 -17.90 -0.07 8.08
N VAL A 500 -17.25 0.11 9.22
CA VAL A 500 -16.69 -1.00 9.98
C VAL A 500 -17.81 -1.94 10.43
N LEU A 501 -18.90 -1.42 10.99
CA LEU A 501 -20.06 -2.22 11.39
C LEU A 501 -20.67 -2.99 10.22
N MET A 502 -20.81 -2.36 9.04
CA MET A 502 -21.32 -3.04 7.84
C MET A 502 -20.39 -4.19 7.39
N ARG A 503 -19.07 -4.01 7.49
CA ARG A 503 -18.11 -5.09 7.18
C ARG A 503 -18.17 -6.21 8.21
N GLU A 504 -18.27 -5.87 9.49
CA GLU A 504 -18.41 -6.84 10.58
C GLU A 504 -19.68 -7.70 10.42
N GLN A 505 -20.80 -7.08 10.02
CA GLN A 505 -22.05 -7.78 9.76
C GLN A 505 -22.02 -8.64 8.49
N SER A 506 -21.28 -8.23 7.46
CA SER A 506 -21.28 -8.92 6.15
C SER A 506 -20.24 -10.02 6.04
N ILE A 507 -19.03 -9.81 6.55
CA ILE A 507 -17.90 -10.75 6.41
C ILE A 507 -17.20 -11.07 7.74
N GLY A 508 -17.54 -10.36 8.84
CA GLY A 508 -16.85 -10.49 10.13
C GLY A 508 -17.11 -11.81 10.87
N ALA A 509 -18.21 -12.50 10.59
CA ALA A 509 -18.53 -13.84 11.15
C ALA A 509 -18.22 -14.98 10.16
N GLY A 510 -17.45 -14.69 9.12
CA GLY A 510 -17.21 -15.59 8.00
C GLY A 510 -17.41 -14.88 6.67
N GLY A 511 -16.42 -14.99 5.80
CA GLY A 511 -16.47 -14.44 4.46
C GLY A 511 -15.10 -14.06 3.96
N ILE A 512 -15.05 -13.47 2.77
CA ILE A 512 -13.80 -13.09 2.11
C ILE A 512 -13.87 -11.63 1.70
N MET A 513 -12.90 -10.84 2.17
CA MET A 513 -12.62 -9.53 1.62
C MET A 513 -11.89 -9.71 0.29
N GLN A 514 -12.58 -9.38 -0.80
CA GLN A 514 -12.08 -9.62 -2.15
C GLN A 514 -10.94 -8.65 -2.48
N GLY A 515 -9.85 -9.17 -3.06
CA GLY A 515 -8.67 -8.38 -3.41
C GLY A 515 -8.98 -7.23 -4.38
N LYS A 516 -9.99 -7.40 -5.24
CA LYS A 516 -10.48 -6.33 -6.13
C LYS A 516 -11.01 -5.11 -5.38
N GLU A 517 -11.66 -5.31 -4.23
CA GLU A 517 -12.21 -4.21 -3.43
C GLU A 517 -11.08 -3.40 -2.78
N LEU A 518 -10.07 -4.10 -2.25
CA LEU A 518 -8.86 -3.45 -1.74
C LEU A 518 -8.10 -2.73 -2.85
N ALA A 519 -7.89 -3.38 -4.01
CA ALA A 519 -7.19 -2.78 -5.14
C ALA A 519 -7.88 -1.50 -5.64
N ASN A 520 -9.21 -1.50 -5.72
CA ASN A 520 -9.99 -0.32 -6.10
C ASN A 520 -9.84 0.80 -5.06
N ALA A 521 -9.91 0.49 -3.77
CA ALA A 521 -9.71 1.47 -2.70
C ALA A 521 -8.29 2.07 -2.69
N PHE A 522 -7.26 1.31 -3.07
CA PHE A 522 -5.90 1.86 -3.23
C PHE A 522 -5.73 2.68 -4.50
N ALA A 523 -6.36 2.28 -5.62
CA ALA A 523 -6.30 3.00 -6.89
C ALA A 523 -6.90 4.41 -6.81
N THR A 524 -7.96 4.59 -6.01
CA THR A 524 -8.58 5.90 -5.77
C THR A 524 -7.70 6.83 -4.94
N LEU A 525 -6.68 6.35 -4.21
CA LEU A 525 -5.78 7.23 -3.44
C LEU A 525 -4.94 8.15 -4.34
N ARG A 526 -4.72 7.77 -5.62
CA ARG A 526 -3.97 8.54 -6.63
C ARG A 526 -4.60 8.41 -8.02
N PRO A 527 -5.77 9.04 -8.27
CA PRO A 527 -6.53 8.83 -9.51
C PRO A 527 -5.76 9.25 -10.76
N ASN A 528 -5.07 10.39 -10.71
CA ASN A 528 -4.27 10.86 -11.84
C ASN A 528 -3.20 9.85 -12.25
N ASP A 529 -2.40 9.39 -11.28
CA ASP A 529 -1.23 8.54 -11.54
C ASP A 529 -1.61 7.08 -11.85
N LEU A 530 -2.69 6.57 -11.22
CA LEU A 530 -3.07 5.15 -11.26
C LEU A 530 -4.28 4.87 -12.16
N VAL A 531 -5.08 5.86 -12.54
CA VAL A 531 -6.29 5.67 -13.36
C VAL A 531 -6.17 6.48 -14.65
N TRP A 532 -6.16 7.81 -14.54
CA TRP A 532 -6.33 8.69 -15.70
C TRP A 532 -5.18 8.62 -16.70
N ASN A 533 -3.93 8.52 -16.23
CA ASN A 533 -2.78 8.35 -17.13
C ASN A 533 -2.91 7.12 -18.06
N TYR A 534 -3.45 6.01 -17.56
CA TYR A 534 -3.67 4.79 -18.34
C TYR A 534 -4.93 4.88 -19.21
N VAL A 535 -6.00 5.53 -18.73
CA VAL A 535 -7.18 5.82 -19.56
C VAL A 535 -6.77 6.62 -20.80
N VAL A 536 -6.00 7.70 -20.60
CA VAL A 536 -5.52 8.54 -21.71
C VAL A 536 -4.61 7.75 -22.64
N SER A 537 -3.63 7.02 -22.10
CA SER A 537 -2.65 6.31 -22.93
C SER A 537 -3.25 5.11 -23.65
N ASN A 538 -3.92 4.21 -22.91
CA ASN A 538 -4.44 2.97 -23.46
C ASN A 538 -5.66 3.21 -24.34
N TYR A 539 -6.62 4.03 -23.90
CA TYR A 539 -7.93 4.12 -24.55
C TYR A 539 -8.02 5.29 -25.52
N LEU A 540 -7.45 6.46 -25.20
CA LEU A 540 -7.50 7.61 -26.12
C LEU A 540 -6.40 7.56 -27.18
N LYS A 541 -5.20 7.10 -26.81
CA LYS A 541 -4.04 7.06 -27.73
C LYS A 541 -3.75 5.68 -28.32
N GLY A 542 -4.45 4.63 -27.86
CA GLY A 542 -4.25 3.26 -28.34
C GLY A 542 -2.88 2.68 -28.02
N GLU A 543 -2.18 3.24 -27.02
CA GLU A 543 -0.87 2.77 -26.60
C GLU A 543 -1.02 1.46 -25.81
N GLN A 544 0.04 0.65 -25.81
CA GLN A 544 0.09 -0.55 -24.97
C GLN A 544 0.86 -0.22 -23.69
N PRO A 545 0.38 -0.68 -22.52
CA PRO A 545 1.06 -0.39 -21.27
C PRO A 545 2.44 -1.04 -21.26
N THR A 546 3.46 -0.27 -20.87
CA THR A 546 4.83 -0.80 -20.79
C THR A 546 4.95 -1.89 -19.73
N ALA A 547 5.83 -2.87 -19.97
CA ALA A 547 6.12 -3.93 -19.00
C ALA A 547 6.85 -3.33 -17.79
N PHE A 548 6.12 -3.18 -16.70
CA PHE A 548 6.63 -2.70 -15.42
C PHE A 548 6.25 -3.67 -14.30
N ASP A 549 7.26 -4.17 -13.60
CA ASP A 549 7.16 -5.25 -12.61
C ASP A 549 6.39 -4.82 -11.35
N LEU A 550 6.55 -3.56 -10.90
CA LEU A 550 5.79 -3.02 -9.77
C LEU A 550 4.28 -2.98 -10.03
N LEU A 551 3.88 -2.61 -11.25
CA LEU A 551 2.46 -2.58 -11.62
C LEU A 551 1.91 -3.99 -11.83
N TYR A 552 2.75 -4.93 -12.29
CA TYR A 552 2.38 -6.35 -12.34
C TYR A 552 2.10 -6.88 -10.94
N TRP A 553 2.96 -6.58 -9.96
CA TRP A 553 2.71 -6.88 -8.56
C TRP A 553 1.42 -6.23 -8.04
N ASN A 554 1.20 -4.95 -8.33
CA ASN A 554 0.01 -4.24 -7.85
C ASN A 554 -1.30 -4.84 -8.40
N SER A 555 -1.26 -5.35 -9.64
CA SER A 555 -2.40 -6.00 -10.28
C SER A 555 -2.68 -7.44 -9.81
N ASP A 556 -1.73 -8.07 -9.10
CA ASP A 556 -1.83 -9.44 -8.59
C ASP A 556 -2.31 -9.44 -7.12
N SER A 557 -3.55 -8.99 -6.94
CA SER A 557 -4.17 -8.79 -5.63
C SER A 557 -4.40 -10.09 -4.85
N THR A 558 -4.56 -9.97 -3.54
CA THR A 558 -4.88 -11.06 -2.62
C THR A 558 -6.20 -10.80 -1.90
N ASN A 559 -6.92 -11.88 -1.63
CA ASN A 559 -8.07 -11.90 -0.74
C ASN A 559 -7.60 -11.98 0.71
N LEU A 560 -8.43 -11.46 1.62
CA LEU A 560 -8.24 -11.61 3.07
C LEU A 560 -9.45 -12.31 3.71
N PRO A 561 -9.25 -13.11 4.75
CA PRO A 561 -10.34 -13.60 5.59
C PRO A 561 -11.13 -12.43 6.18
N GLY A 562 -12.46 -12.52 6.15
CA GLY A 562 -13.35 -11.49 6.68
C GLY A 562 -13.12 -11.16 8.15
N PRO A 563 -13.08 -12.15 9.07
CA PRO A 563 -12.84 -11.90 10.49
C PRO A 563 -11.48 -11.22 10.77
N MET A 564 -10.41 -11.69 10.12
CA MET A 564 -9.08 -11.06 10.18
C MET A 564 -9.10 -9.60 9.71
N PHE A 565 -9.73 -9.32 8.56
CA PHE A 565 -9.81 -7.97 8.01
C PHE A 565 -10.63 -7.03 8.90
N CYS A 566 -11.80 -7.46 9.37
CA CYS A 566 -12.65 -6.68 10.27
C CYS A 566 -11.93 -6.34 11.58
N TRP A 567 -11.25 -7.33 12.18
CA TRP A 567 -10.45 -7.11 13.37
C TRP A 567 -9.36 -6.07 13.12
N TYR A 568 -8.63 -6.19 12.00
CA TYR A 568 -7.57 -5.26 11.64
C TYR A 568 -8.13 -3.84 11.50
N LEU A 569 -9.22 -3.68 10.75
CA LEU A 569 -9.84 -2.37 10.51
C LEU A 569 -10.33 -1.71 11.80
N ARG A 570 -11.05 -2.45 12.67
CA ARG A 570 -11.57 -1.90 13.94
C ARG A 570 -10.45 -1.56 14.92
N ASN A 571 -9.59 -2.53 15.23
CA ASN A 571 -8.62 -2.39 16.31
C ASN A 571 -7.41 -1.52 15.95
N THR A 572 -7.16 -1.27 14.66
CA THR A 572 -6.07 -0.38 14.21
C THR A 572 -6.62 0.93 13.64
N TYR A 573 -7.04 0.97 12.38
CA TYR A 573 -7.44 2.20 11.69
C TYR A 573 -8.55 2.99 12.39
N LEU A 574 -9.56 2.31 12.96
CA LEU A 574 -10.68 3.00 13.59
C LEU A 574 -10.39 3.40 15.05
N GLU A 575 -10.05 2.43 15.90
CA GLU A 575 -9.98 2.62 17.36
C GLU A 575 -8.54 2.79 17.89
N ASN A 576 -7.53 2.56 17.04
CA ASN A 576 -6.09 2.62 17.34
C ASN A 576 -5.73 2.00 18.70
N ARG A 577 -6.19 0.77 18.93
CA ARG A 577 -6.08 0.08 20.22
C ARG A 577 -4.77 -0.65 20.39
N LEU A 578 -4.06 -0.97 19.31
CA LEU A 578 -2.81 -1.71 19.37
C LEU A 578 -1.70 -0.98 20.16
N ILE A 579 -1.67 0.36 20.13
CA ILE A 579 -0.73 1.17 20.92
C ILE A 579 -1.19 1.41 22.36
N LYS A 580 -2.46 1.12 22.67
CA LYS A 580 -3.01 1.27 24.03
C LYS A 580 -2.63 0.04 24.83
N GLN A 581 -1.73 0.25 25.78
CA GLN A 581 -1.17 -0.83 26.60
C GLN A 581 -2.29 -1.71 27.20
N ASN A 582 -2.21 -3.02 26.95
CA ASN A 582 -3.13 -4.04 27.46
C ASN A 582 -4.60 -3.91 27.03
N ASP A 583 -4.94 -3.04 26.07
CA ASP A 583 -6.31 -2.82 25.61
C ASP A 583 -6.79 -3.95 24.68
N VAL A 584 -5.89 -4.45 23.84
CA VAL A 584 -6.17 -5.55 22.91
C VAL A 584 -5.70 -6.88 23.50
N ILE A 585 -6.50 -7.92 23.30
CA ILE A 585 -6.12 -9.32 23.57
C ILE A 585 -5.90 -10.00 22.22
N CYS A 586 -4.71 -10.58 22.01
CA CYS A 586 -4.44 -11.47 20.88
C CYS A 586 -3.85 -12.78 21.41
N CYS A 587 -4.33 -13.90 20.89
CA CYS A 587 -3.85 -15.25 21.22
C CYS A 587 -3.85 -15.52 22.74
N GLY A 588 -4.87 -15.00 23.43
CA GLY A 588 -5.05 -15.10 24.89
C GLY A 588 -4.22 -14.12 25.73
N GLU A 589 -3.35 -13.33 25.11
CA GLU A 589 -2.43 -12.42 25.81
C GLU A 589 -2.81 -10.95 25.64
N LYS A 590 -2.63 -10.17 26.71
CA LYS A 590 -2.78 -8.71 26.65
C LYS A 590 -1.59 -8.09 25.95
N ILE A 591 -1.85 -7.29 24.93
CA ILE A 591 -0.81 -6.74 24.07
C ILE A 591 -0.22 -5.47 24.66
N ASP A 592 1.11 -5.47 24.76
CA ASP A 592 1.91 -4.33 25.20
C ASP A 592 3.17 -4.24 24.35
N LEU A 593 3.15 -3.31 23.39
CA LEU A 593 4.27 -3.07 22.47
C LEU A 593 5.53 -2.55 23.20
N SER A 594 5.40 -1.97 24.39
CA SER A 594 6.55 -1.47 25.17
C SER A 594 7.44 -2.62 25.67
N ARG A 595 6.94 -3.87 25.66
CA ARG A 595 7.72 -5.06 25.99
C ARG A 595 8.73 -5.44 24.91
N LEU A 596 8.62 -4.87 23.70
CA LEU A 596 9.57 -5.07 22.62
C LEU A 596 10.83 -4.25 22.88
N ASN A 597 11.72 -4.81 23.70
CA ASN A 597 13.02 -4.24 24.01
C ASN A 597 14.13 -4.84 23.13
N VAL A 598 14.04 -4.58 21.82
CA VAL A 598 15.02 -5.04 20.83
C VAL A 598 15.49 -3.88 19.95
N PRO A 599 16.76 -3.89 19.47
CA PRO A 599 17.22 -2.93 18.48
C PRO A 599 16.28 -2.91 17.27
N THR A 600 15.75 -1.72 16.95
CA THR A 600 14.72 -1.55 15.94
C THR A 600 15.16 -0.59 14.83
N TYR A 601 15.07 -1.02 13.57
CA TYR A 601 15.24 -0.20 12.39
C TYR A 601 13.89 0.16 11.80
N VAL A 602 13.58 1.44 11.70
CA VAL A 602 12.32 1.93 11.15
C VAL A 602 12.61 2.70 9.88
N LEU A 603 12.10 2.19 8.76
CA LEU A 603 12.14 2.86 7.48
C LEU A 603 10.76 3.43 7.16
N SER A 604 10.72 4.68 6.70
CA SER A 604 9.57 5.19 5.95
C SER A 604 10.00 5.87 4.65
N CYS A 605 9.04 6.27 3.83
CA CYS A 605 9.25 6.91 2.53
C CYS A 605 8.62 8.31 2.52
N ARG A 606 9.38 9.33 2.11
CA ARG A 606 8.99 10.75 2.22
C ARG A 606 7.70 11.08 1.48
N GLU A 607 7.52 10.54 0.28
CA GLU A 607 6.32 10.75 -0.53
C GLU A 607 5.34 9.56 -0.44
N ASP A 608 5.35 8.82 0.68
CA ASP A 608 4.39 7.75 0.95
C ASP A 608 3.03 8.34 1.37
N HIS A 609 1.99 7.93 0.64
CA HIS A 609 0.60 8.36 0.87
C HIS A 609 -0.26 7.23 1.46
N ILE A 610 0.29 6.01 1.51
CA ILE A 610 -0.36 4.84 2.10
C ILE A 610 0.01 4.76 3.57
N VAL A 611 1.30 4.92 3.87
CA VAL A 611 1.84 5.00 5.23
C VAL A 611 2.58 6.33 5.35
N PRO A 612 1.89 7.43 5.73
CA PRO A 612 2.53 8.73 5.89
C PRO A 612 3.78 8.61 6.77
N TRP A 613 4.88 9.24 6.34
CA TRP A 613 6.15 9.03 7.03
C TRP A 613 6.16 9.53 8.47
N THR A 614 5.37 10.54 8.77
CA THR A 614 5.13 11.05 10.12
C THR A 614 4.41 10.03 11.00
N ALA A 615 3.47 9.25 10.44
CA ALA A 615 2.79 8.17 11.16
C ALA A 615 3.71 6.97 11.41
N ALA A 616 4.52 6.59 10.43
CA ALA A 616 5.60 5.61 10.64
C ALA A 616 6.65 6.11 11.65
N PHE A 617 6.95 7.41 11.68
CA PHE A 617 7.83 8.03 12.66
C PHE A 617 7.25 7.98 14.08
N ARG A 618 5.94 8.12 14.27
CA ARG A 618 5.30 7.92 15.59
C ARG A 618 5.21 6.45 15.98
N SER A 619 5.10 5.54 15.01
CA SER A 619 4.97 4.10 15.25
C SER A 619 6.17 3.46 15.98
N GLN A 620 7.28 4.17 16.11
CA GLN A 620 8.44 3.76 16.93
C GLN A 620 8.31 4.12 18.43
N GLU A 621 7.44 5.08 18.79
CA GLU A 621 7.20 5.51 20.18
C GLU A 621 6.72 4.39 21.12
N PRO A 622 5.79 3.49 20.73
CA PRO A 622 5.34 2.42 21.63
C PRO A 622 6.41 1.35 21.87
N LEU A 623 7.58 1.40 21.21
CA LEU A 623 8.66 0.42 21.33
C LEU A 623 9.75 0.91 22.30
N SER A 624 10.25 0.04 23.19
CA SER A 624 11.22 0.44 24.22
C SER A 624 12.68 0.34 23.78
N GLY A 625 13.03 -0.53 22.82
CA GLY A 625 14.41 -0.76 22.40
C GLY A 625 15.08 0.45 21.72
N ASP A 626 16.39 0.34 21.47
CA ASP A 626 17.15 1.33 20.70
C ASP A 626 16.62 1.42 19.27
N LYS A 627 16.36 2.64 18.79
CA LYS A 627 15.67 2.87 17.52
C LYS A 627 16.55 3.65 16.54
N ARG A 628 16.55 3.22 15.28
CA ARG A 628 17.13 3.93 14.14
C ARG A 628 16.03 4.24 13.14
N PHE A 629 15.71 5.52 12.96
CA PHE A 629 14.78 5.96 11.93
C PHE A 629 15.52 6.37 10.66
N VAL A 630 15.01 5.96 9.51
CA VAL A 630 15.52 6.29 8.17
C VAL A 630 14.36 6.68 7.28
N LEU A 631 14.53 7.77 6.53
CA LEU A 631 13.54 8.26 5.58
C LEU A 631 14.07 8.09 4.16
N ALA A 632 13.49 7.21 3.36
CA ALA A 632 13.84 7.08 1.95
C ALA A 632 13.09 8.12 1.09
N ALA A 633 13.71 8.55 0.00
CA ALA A 633 12.98 9.30 -1.03
C ALA A 633 12.06 8.41 -1.86
N SER A 634 11.09 9.03 -2.53
CA SER A 634 9.98 8.44 -3.29
C SER A 634 8.82 7.92 -2.44
N GLY A 635 7.82 7.34 -3.11
CA GLY A 635 6.61 6.80 -2.48
C GLY A 635 6.75 5.35 -2.04
N HIS A 636 5.69 4.83 -1.41
CA HIS A 636 5.61 3.52 -0.72
C HIS A 636 6.51 2.42 -1.30
N ILE A 637 6.28 2.04 -2.57
CA ILE A 637 7.02 0.95 -3.20
C ILE A 637 8.35 1.42 -3.80
N ALA A 638 8.36 2.57 -4.49
CA ALA A 638 9.54 3.04 -5.21
C ALA A 638 10.68 3.52 -4.29
N GLY A 639 10.36 3.85 -3.04
CA GLY A 639 11.32 4.16 -1.98
C GLY A 639 11.82 2.91 -1.26
N VAL A 640 10.92 1.99 -0.89
CA VAL A 640 11.29 0.70 -0.25
C VAL A 640 12.11 -0.17 -1.20
N VAL A 641 11.63 -0.37 -2.43
CA VAL A 641 12.30 -1.20 -3.44
C VAL A 641 13.28 -0.37 -4.28
N ASN A 642 14.26 0.23 -3.60
CA ASN A 642 15.33 1.00 -4.24
C ASN A 642 16.64 0.21 -4.22
N SER A 643 17.02 -0.38 -5.35
CA SER A 643 18.21 -1.24 -5.42
C SER A 643 19.52 -0.53 -5.09
N ALA A 644 20.30 -1.12 -4.18
CA ALA A 644 21.67 -0.68 -3.88
C ALA A 644 22.57 -0.66 -5.12
N LYS A 645 22.42 -1.61 -6.04
CA LYS A 645 23.22 -1.70 -7.28
C LYS A 645 22.94 -0.55 -8.24
N LYS A 646 21.67 -0.08 -8.31
CA LYS A 646 21.28 1.02 -9.19
C LYS A 646 21.66 2.39 -8.63
N ASN A 647 21.90 2.48 -7.32
CA ASN A 647 22.35 3.67 -6.60
C ASN A 647 21.58 4.96 -6.98
N LYS A 648 20.25 4.84 -7.12
CA LYS A 648 19.37 5.97 -7.46
C LYS A 648 18.82 6.61 -6.18
N ARG A 649 18.33 7.84 -6.31
CA ARG A 649 17.67 8.62 -5.26
C ARG A 649 18.63 8.91 -4.08
N HIS A 650 18.04 9.13 -2.90
CA HIS A 650 18.72 9.44 -1.65
C HIS A 650 17.83 9.00 -0.48
N TYR A 651 18.37 9.06 0.73
CA TYR A 651 17.67 8.82 1.99
C TYR A 651 18.23 9.74 3.08
N TRP A 652 17.45 10.01 4.13
CA TRP A 652 17.86 10.80 5.27
C TRP A 652 18.07 9.92 6.50
N VAL A 653 19.10 10.26 7.27
CA VAL A 653 19.34 9.66 8.59
C VAL A 653 19.72 10.76 9.58
N ASN A 654 19.39 10.53 10.84
CA ASN A 654 19.81 11.43 11.91
C ASN A 654 20.22 10.63 13.15
N PRO A 655 21.51 10.30 13.31
CA PRO A 655 21.97 9.47 14.42
C PRO A 655 22.02 10.21 15.76
N LYS A 656 21.82 11.55 15.77
CA LYS A 656 21.95 12.40 16.96
C LYS A 656 20.63 13.00 17.43
N ALA A 657 19.61 13.03 16.58
CA ALA A 657 18.30 13.56 16.98
C ALA A 657 17.58 12.62 17.93
N SER A 658 16.90 13.22 18.89
CA SER A 658 15.86 12.53 19.64
C SER A 658 14.79 12.05 18.66
N LEU A 659 14.41 10.78 18.79
CA LEU A 659 13.21 10.27 18.15
C LEU A 659 11.95 10.55 18.98
N ALA A 660 12.10 11.05 20.21
CA ALA A 660 10.99 11.65 20.94
C ALA A 660 10.83 13.10 20.48
N GLY A 661 9.73 13.43 19.80
CA GLY A 661 9.42 14.79 19.38
C GLY A 661 8.80 14.90 17.98
N ASP A 662 8.82 16.12 17.45
CA ASP A 662 8.21 16.48 16.17
C ASP A 662 8.98 15.84 14.98
N PRO A 663 8.31 15.05 14.12
CA PRO A 663 8.94 14.47 12.93
C PRO A 663 9.54 15.55 12.01
N GLU A 664 8.93 16.72 11.88
CA GLU A 664 9.49 17.81 11.05
C GLU A 664 10.82 18.33 11.59
N HIS A 665 10.97 18.41 12.92
CA HIS A 665 12.24 18.73 13.54
C HIS A 665 13.32 17.67 13.23
N TRP A 666 12.94 16.38 13.24
CA TRP A 666 13.85 15.30 12.86
C TRP A 666 14.33 15.47 11.41
N LEU A 667 13.41 15.74 10.48
CA LEU A 667 13.73 15.93 9.06
C LEU A 667 14.63 17.15 8.82
N ASN A 668 14.31 18.29 9.44
CA ASN A 668 15.08 19.53 9.31
C ASN A 668 16.52 19.42 9.81
N THR A 669 16.79 18.46 10.70
CA THR A 669 18.13 18.20 11.25
C THR A 669 18.80 16.95 10.67
N ALA A 670 18.10 16.19 9.82
CA ALA A 670 18.60 14.97 9.24
C ALA A 670 19.59 15.24 8.10
N GLN A 671 20.54 14.32 7.92
CA GLN A 671 21.51 14.38 6.84
C GLN A 671 21.00 13.58 5.65
N GLU A 672 21.00 14.17 4.47
CA GLU A 672 20.74 13.48 3.21
C GLU A 672 21.97 12.68 2.75
N HIS A 673 21.74 11.44 2.35
CA HIS A 673 22.74 10.52 1.81
C HIS A 673 22.30 10.05 0.41
N PRO A 674 23.18 10.13 -0.60
CA PRO A 674 22.86 9.65 -1.93
C PRO A 674 22.75 8.12 -1.96
N GLY A 675 21.91 7.60 -2.85
CA GLY A 675 21.79 6.16 -3.09
C GLY A 675 20.65 5.49 -2.33
N SER A 676 20.79 4.19 -2.14
CA SER A 676 19.78 3.34 -1.50
C SER A 676 20.03 3.16 0.00
N TRP A 677 18.96 3.30 0.78
CA TRP A 677 18.91 2.96 2.20
C TRP A 677 19.22 1.48 2.50
N TRP A 678 19.13 0.56 1.52
CA TRP A 678 19.51 -0.85 1.72
C TRP A 678 20.94 -0.99 2.23
N THR A 679 21.84 -0.10 1.80
CA THR A 679 23.23 -0.08 2.27
C THR A 679 23.32 0.27 3.75
N ASP A 680 22.56 1.26 4.20
CA ASP A 680 22.44 1.65 5.60
C ASP A 680 21.86 0.54 6.47
N TRP A 681 20.75 -0.06 6.02
CA TRP A 681 20.09 -1.18 6.71
C TRP A 681 21.03 -2.39 6.84
N THR A 682 21.76 -2.74 5.79
CA THR A 682 22.71 -3.86 5.82
C THR A 682 23.84 -3.62 6.83
N LEU A 683 24.37 -2.39 6.89
CA LEU A 683 25.38 -2.01 7.87
C LEU A 683 24.84 -2.04 9.30
N TRP A 684 23.60 -1.61 9.49
CA TRP A 684 22.93 -1.67 10.78
C TRP A 684 22.63 -3.11 11.22
N LEU A 685 22.26 -4.01 10.30
CA LEU A 685 21.88 -5.38 10.62
C LEU A 685 23.09 -6.25 11.01
N LYS A 686 24.26 -5.98 10.42
CA LYS A 686 25.48 -6.78 10.55
C LYS A 686 25.89 -7.13 12.00
N PRO A 687 25.87 -6.21 12.99
CA PRO A 687 26.22 -6.53 14.38
C PRO A 687 25.25 -7.51 15.06
N PHE A 688 24.02 -7.63 14.56
CA PHE A 688 23.00 -8.52 15.13
C PHE A 688 23.02 -9.93 14.53
N ALA A 689 23.82 -10.17 13.49
CA ALA A 689 23.94 -11.44 12.78
C ALA A 689 24.60 -12.57 13.60
N GLY A 690 25.19 -12.26 14.76
CA GLY A 690 25.95 -13.24 15.55
C GLY A 690 27.33 -13.52 14.95
N LYS A 691 27.89 -14.71 15.20
CA LYS A 691 29.17 -15.11 14.61
C LYS A 691 29.00 -15.45 13.14
N GLU A 692 30.05 -15.29 12.34
CA GLU A 692 30.08 -15.85 10.99
C GLU A 692 30.25 -17.37 11.04
N VAL A 693 29.34 -18.09 10.37
CA VAL A 693 29.36 -19.55 10.22
C VAL A 693 29.40 -19.92 8.75
N ASN A 694 29.82 -21.15 8.44
CA ASN A 694 29.75 -21.64 7.06
C ASN A 694 28.29 -21.69 6.60
N ALA A 695 28.05 -21.27 5.36
CA ALA A 695 26.73 -21.34 4.75
C ALA A 695 26.21 -22.79 4.74
N PRO A 696 24.91 -23.01 4.96
CA PRO A 696 24.34 -24.34 4.93
C PRO A 696 24.45 -24.94 3.51
N ASN A 697 25.05 -26.12 3.40
CA ASN A 697 25.24 -26.84 2.13
C ASN A 697 23.94 -27.44 1.56
N LYS A 698 22.85 -27.40 2.32
CA LYS A 698 21.51 -27.90 1.95
C LYS A 698 20.45 -26.99 2.54
N LEU A 699 19.36 -26.81 1.81
CA LEU A 699 18.15 -26.17 2.32
C LEU A 699 17.38 -27.13 3.21
N GLY A 700 16.70 -26.58 4.21
CA GLY A 700 15.95 -27.30 5.22
C GLY A 700 16.80 -28.06 6.22
N THR A 701 16.15 -28.93 6.99
CA THR A 701 16.78 -29.84 7.95
C THR A 701 16.23 -31.25 7.80
N ALA A 702 16.64 -32.18 8.67
CA ALA A 702 16.03 -33.51 8.70
C ALA A 702 14.54 -33.47 9.07
N GLN A 703 14.14 -32.51 9.91
CA GLN A 703 12.76 -32.26 10.33
C GLN A 703 11.99 -31.45 9.29
N TYR A 704 12.61 -30.40 8.74
CA TYR A 704 12.02 -29.48 7.77
C TYR A 704 12.62 -29.70 6.39
N LYS A 705 12.19 -30.78 5.72
CA LYS A 705 12.73 -31.13 4.40
C LYS A 705 12.18 -30.17 3.34
N PRO A 706 12.98 -29.80 2.32
CA PRO A 706 12.46 -29.09 1.15
C PRO A 706 11.26 -29.80 0.53
N ILE A 707 10.16 -29.06 0.35
CA ILE A 707 8.88 -29.54 -0.19
C ILE A 707 8.84 -29.29 -1.70
N GLU A 708 9.06 -28.04 -2.11
CA GLU A 708 9.15 -27.61 -3.50
C GLU A 708 10.10 -26.42 -3.64
N ALA A 709 10.53 -26.12 -4.87
CA ALA A 709 11.38 -24.97 -5.13
C ALA A 709 10.63 -23.65 -4.89
N ALA A 710 11.36 -22.62 -4.44
CA ALA A 710 10.87 -21.25 -4.46
C ALA A 710 10.42 -20.89 -5.90
N PRO A 711 9.37 -20.07 -6.10
CA PRO A 711 8.69 -19.25 -5.09
C PRO A 711 7.54 -19.95 -4.35
N GLY A 712 7.39 -21.27 -4.49
CA GLY A 712 6.27 -22.04 -3.95
C GLY A 712 4.99 -21.91 -4.79
N ARG A 713 3.95 -22.65 -4.40
CA ARG A 713 2.66 -22.69 -5.10
C ARG A 713 1.64 -21.68 -4.58
N TYR A 714 1.70 -21.27 -3.31
CA TYR A 714 0.71 -20.33 -2.74
C TYR A 714 0.75 -18.97 -3.42
N VAL A 715 1.93 -18.43 -3.71
CA VAL A 715 2.09 -17.15 -4.41
C VAL A 715 1.60 -17.18 -5.86
N LYS A 716 1.46 -18.37 -6.47
CA LYS A 716 0.97 -18.53 -7.84
C LYS A 716 -0.56 -18.53 -7.92
N ALA A 717 -1.26 -18.67 -6.79
CA ALA A 717 -2.72 -18.60 -6.74
C ALA A 717 -3.19 -17.18 -7.09
N ARG A 718 -4.10 -17.06 -8.06
CA ARG A 718 -4.75 -15.78 -8.37
C ARG A 718 -6.00 -15.61 -7.52
N ALA A 719 -6.32 -14.37 -7.14
CA ALA A 719 -7.63 -14.07 -6.58
C ALA A 719 -8.72 -14.39 -7.62
N ALA A 720 -9.80 -15.02 -7.18
CA ALA A 720 -10.89 -15.47 -8.03
C ALA A 720 -11.79 -14.33 -8.52
#